data_AF-D8SQK4-F1
#
_entry.id   AF-D8SQK4-F1
#
_cell.length_a   1.000
_cell.length_b   1.000
_cell.length_c   1.000
_cell.angle_alpha   90.00
_cell.angle_beta   90.00
_cell.angle_gamma   90.00
#
_symmetry.space_group_name_H-M   'P 1'
#
loop_
_entity.id
_entity.type
_entity.pdbx_description
1 polymer ?
#
loop_
_entity_poly.entity_id
_entity_poly.type
_entity_poly.pdbx_seq_one_letter_code
_entity_poly.pdbx_strand_id
1 'polypeptide(L)'
;MEGKNHDRSEQVALDNERFLRKLRDRIDKVEIDLPKIEVRFQDLHVDADVYVGGRALPTLYNYTINTIEELFGSLRLSPTKKRVLTILDNVTGIIKPCRLTLLLGPPGSGKTTFLKALCGKLDHDLRVSGNVTYNGCEFSEFVPHRTSGYISQTDLHTPELTARETLNFSCRCQGVGSRYDMLAELCRREKAAGIKPDPDIDAFMKARAIVIIALALEGQERNIRTDYVLKVLGLDICADTLVGDQMRRGISGGQKKRLTTGEVLVGPAKALFMDEISTGLDSSTTYQIVKHLRQTVHNADYTIIVSLLQPAPEVYNLFDDLILLVEGRIIFQGPCNMVLDFFTLLGFKCPERKGVADFLQEDLARELKVPYDKSRSNPAALVTKQYGSTSWNIFQACFAKEVLLMKRNAFIYAFKTTQILVMATVSMTVFLRTQNHISVTDGTILVSSLFYSIVVITFNGFAELAMTINRLPIFYKQQNLLYPSWAFSVPVWIMRMPFSLLETAIWVFLTYWVIGYAPEVGRFFRQFLLLFTLHNMAMSGFRFMASLGRTMLVANTFGSFSLVLVFTLGGFVISRNSIHPWWIWAYWSSPLMYAQNAIAVNEFTAPRWRVLAPNSTESVGTIVLKARGIFPDPSWFWIGIGALVGFAIFFNIFFTIALTVLKRKIILLYFQVAQLLVSQLLENHR
;
A
#
# COMPACT_ATOMS: atom_id res chain seq x y z
N MET A 1 9.19 15.17 35.93
CA MET A 1 9.18 13.85 35.27
C MET A 1 9.91 13.87 33.92
N GLU A 2 10.00 15.01 33.22
CA GLU A 2 10.74 15.14 31.94
C GLU A 2 12.27 14.93 32.07
N GLY A 3 12.93 15.45 33.12
CA GLY A 3 14.37 15.24 33.33
C GLY A 3 14.77 13.76 33.51
N LYS A 4 13.99 12.97 34.26
CA LYS A 4 14.22 11.51 34.42
C LYS A 4 14.06 10.72 33.12
N ASN A 5 13.19 11.16 32.21
CA ASN A 5 13.03 10.52 30.90
C ASN A 5 14.16 10.94 29.94
N HIS A 6 14.68 12.16 30.06
CA HIS A 6 15.81 12.66 29.28
C HIS A 6 17.09 11.87 29.61
N ASP A 7 17.47 11.79 30.89
CA ASP A 7 18.64 11.04 31.38
C ASP A 7 18.58 9.57 30.96
N ARG A 8 17.39 8.96 31.05
CA ARG A 8 17.18 7.55 30.68
C ARG A 8 17.29 7.34 29.17
N SER A 9 16.83 8.29 28.35
CA SER A 9 16.99 8.21 26.89
C SER A 9 18.45 8.38 26.46
N GLU A 10 19.19 9.24 27.17
CA GLU A 10 20.58 9.50 26.89
C GLU A 10 21.47 8.31 27.28
N GLN A 11 21.17 7.68 28.42
CA GLN A 11 21.84 6.46 28.85
C GLN A 11 21.60 5.29 27.88
N VAL A 12 20.37 5.13 27.37
CA VAL A 12 20.06 4.15 26.33
C VAL A 12 20.82 4.44 25.03
N ALA A 13 20.95 5.72 24.64
CA ALA A 13 21.71 6.11 23.46
C ALA A 13 23.21 5.81 23.61
N LEU A 14 23.79 6.03 24.79
CA LEU A 14 25.17 5.69 25.12
C LEU A 14 25.43 4.18 25.10
N ASP A 15 24.53 3.39 25.67
CA ASP A 15 24.63 1.93 25.67
C ASP A 15 24.55 1.35 24.25
N ASN A 16 23.67 1.90 23.41
CA ASN A 16 23.56 1.52 22.01
C ASN A 16 24.83 1.87 21.21
N GLU A 17 25.40 3.05 21.45
CA GLU A 17 26.65 3.47 20.82
C GLU A 17 27.81 2.53 21.18
N ARG A 18 27.93 2.18 22.47
CA ARG A 18 28.95 1.26 22.96
C ARG A 18 28.82 -0.11 22.31
N PHE A 19 27.59 -0.61 22.17
CA PHE A 19 27.30 -1.87 21.49
C PHE A 19 27.69 -1.84 20.00
N LEU A 20 27.36 -0.76 19.29
CA LEU A 20 27.70 -0.59 17.87
C LEU A 20 29.21 -0.50 17.64
N ARG A 21 29.94 0.23 18.50
CA ARG A 21 31.41 0.32 18.42
C ARG A 21 32.06 -1.04 18.63
N LYS A 22 31.68 -1.77 19.69
CA LYS A 22 32.21 -3.12 19.93
C LYS A 22 31.98 -4.07 18.74
N LEU A 23 30.84 -3.95 18.05
CA LEU A 23 30.54 -4.70 16.84
C LEU A 23 31.42 -4.30 15.66
N ARG A 24 31.67 -3.00 15.48
CA ARG A 24 32.58 -2.47 14.47
C ARG A 24 34.02 -2.96 14.70
N ASP A 25 34.51 -2.85 15.93
CA ASP A 25 35.85 -3.31 16.31
C ASP A 25 36.05 -4.81 16.02
N ARG A 26 34.99 -5.61 16.19
CA ARG A 26 34.99 -7.04 15.87
C ARG A 26 35.16 -7.31 14.36
N ILE A 27 34.51 -6.50 13.52
CA ILE A 27 34.61 -6.60 12.05
C ILE A 27 36.00 -6.13 11.58
N ASP A 28 36.49 -5.02 12.14
CA ASP A 28 37.79 -4.46 11.76
C ASP A 28 38.95 -5.38 12.14
N LYS A 29 38.85 -6.09 13.28
CA LYS A 29 39.84 -7.10 13.71
C LYS A 29 40.05 -8.26 12.74
N VAL A 30 39.07 -8.54 11.87
CA VAL A 30 39.15 -9.61 10.86
C VAL A 30 39.33 -9.06 9.44
N GLU A 31 39.61 -7.77 9.31
CA GLU A 31 39.90 -7.06 8.05
C GLU A 31 38.83 -7.31 6.98
N ILE A 32 37.55 -7.30 7.37
CA ILE A 32 36.43 -7.37 6.42
C ILE A 32 36.09 -5.96 5.96
N ASP A 33 36.37 -5.66 4.68
CA ASP A 33 35.94 -4.40 4.06
C ASP A 33 34.43 -4.47 3.76
N LEU A 34 33.69 -3.51 4.31
CA LEU A 34 32.24 -3.43 4.11
C LEU A 34 31.93 -2.73 2.78
N PRO A 35 30.86 -3.14 2.07
CA PRO A 35 30.47 -2.50 0.83
C PRO A 35 30.00 -1.07 1.10
N LYS A 36 30.67 -0.10 0.48
CA LYS A 36 30.38 1.33 0.57
C LYS A 36 29.68 1.81 -0.69
N ILE A 37 28.78 2.77 -0.55
CA ILE A 37 28.06 3.36 -1.68
C ILE A 37 28.43 4.84 -1.81
N GLU A 38 29.09 5.17 -2.91
CA GLU A 38 29.16 6.53 -3.46
C GLU A 38 27.99 6.71 -4.43
N VAL A 39 27.29 7.85 -4.32
CA VAL A 39 26.23 8.23 -5.25
C VAL A 39 26.70 9.43 -6.05
N ARG A 40 26.65 9.33 -7.37
CA ARG A 40 27.05 10.39 -8.29
C ARG A 40 25.90 10.72 -9.22
N PHE A 41 25.73 12.00 -9.49
CA PHE A 41 24.73 12.51 -10.43
C PHE A 41 25.42 13.51 -11.34
N GLN A 42 25.18 13.39 -12.65
CA GLN A 42 25.81 14.19 -13.71
C GLN A 42 24.74 14.75 -14.63
N ASP A 43 24.81 16.07 -14.83
CA ASP A 43 23.91 16.87 -15.66
C ASP A 43 22.43 16.51 -15.45
N LEU A 44 22.05 16.22 -14.20
CA LEU A 44 20.71 15.80 -13.85
C LEU A 44 19.75 16.97 -14.03
N HIS A 45 18.81 16.80 -14.95
CA HIS A 45 17.81 17.80 -15.28
C HIS A 45 16.43 17.13 -15.22
N VAL A 46 15.49 17.79 -14.55
CA VAL A 46 14.14 17.25 -14.31
C VAL A 46 13.12 18.32 -14.62
N ASP A 47 12.29 18.05 -15.62
CA ASP A 47 11.22 18.94 -16.07
C ASP A 47 9.84 18.34 -15.76
N ALA A 48 8.90 19.21 -15.42
CA ALA A 48 7.49 18.89 -15.34
C ALA A 48 6.71 19.66 -16.40
N ASP A 49 5.82 18.98 -17.11
CA ASP A 49 4.85 19.67 -17.96
C ASP A 49 3.68 20.16 -17.08
N VAL A 50 3.52 21.48 -16.96
CA VAL A 50 2.53 22.13 -16.07
C VAL A 50 1.58 23.03 -16.87
N TYR A 51 0.31 23.04 -16.48
CA TYR A 51 -0.70 23.98 -17.01
C TYR A 51 -0.64 25.29 -16.22
N VAL A 52 -0.76 26.45 -16.88
CA VAL A 52 -0.57 27.77 -16.25
C VAL A 52 -1.91 28.47 -15.95
N GLY A 53 -1.93 29.27 -14.88
CA GLY A 53 -3.07 30.14 -14.52
C GLY A 53 -4.22 29.40 -13.86
N GLY A 54 -5.46 29.83 -14.10
CA GLY A 54 -6.65 29.17 -13.57
C GLY A 54 -6.75 27.67 -13.88
N ARG A 55 -6.07 27.20 -14.95
CA ARG A 55 -5.97 25.78 -15.37
C ARG A 55 -4.97 24.93 -14.57
N ALA A 56 -4.08 25.56 -13.80
CA ALA A 56 -3.12 24.88 -12.93
C ALA A 56 -3.83 24.28 -11.69
N LEU A 57 -4.90 24.93 -11.25
CA LEU A 57 -5.70 24.47 -10.13
C LEU A 57 -6.42 23.18 -10.52
N PRO A 58 -6.28 22.10 -9.72
CA PRO A 58 -6.94 20.83 -9.99
C PRO A 58 -8.43 20.92 -9.61
N THR A 59 -9.16 21.79 -10.29
CA THR A 59 -10.63 21.77 -10.29
C THR A 59 -11.10 20.67 -11.24
N LEU A 60 -12.27 20.11 -10.97
CA LEU A 60 -12.88 19.08 -11.81
C LEU A 60 -12.94 19.54 -13.29
N TYR A 61 -13.32 20.79 -13.52
CA TYR A 61 -13.39 21.39 -14.86
C TYR A 61 -12.04 21.44 -15.57
N ASN A 62 -11.00 21.94 -14.90
CA ASN A 62 -9.68 22.10 -15.51
C ASN A 62 -9.00 20.76 -15.82
N TYR A 63 -9.12 19.78 -14.92
CA TYR A 63 -8.50 18.46 -15.14
C TYR A 63 -9.15 17.72 -16.31
N THR A 64 -10.48 17.81 -16.45
CA THR A 64 -11.21 17.17 -17.56
C THR A 64 -10.77 17.75 -18.90
N ILE A 65 -10.73 19.09 -19.02
CA ILE A 65 -10.27 19.77 -20.24
C ILE A 65 -8.82 19.45 -20.54
N ASN A 66 -7.94 19.49 -19.54
CA ASN A 66 -6.52 19.19 -19.71
C ASN A 66 -6.29 17.77 -20.25
N THR A 67 -7.07 16.78 -19.79
CA THR A 67 -6.90 15.38 -20.23
C THR A 67 -7.58 15.11 -21.57
N ILE A 68 -8.71 15.76 -21.87
CA ILE A 68 -9.30 15.74 -23.22
C ILE A 68 -8.29 16.34 -24.21
N GLU A 69 -7.68 17.47 -23.90
CA GLU A 69 -6.61 18.07 -24.72
C GLU A 69 -5.39 17.12 -24.87
N GLU A 70 -5.02 16.34 -23.84
CA GLU A 70 -3.99 15.29 -23.97
C GLU A 70 -4.40 14.17 -24.93
N LEU A 71 -5.66 13.73 -24.89
CA LEU A 71 -6.17 12.66 -25.75
C LEU A 71 -6.29 13.13 -27.21
N PHE A 72 -6.77 14.36 -27.43
CA PHE A 72 -6.77 15.00 -28.75
C PHE A 72 -5.35 15.33 -29.24
N GLY A 73 -4.43 15.68 -28.34
CA GLY A 73 -3.01 15.88 -28.63
C GLY A 73 -2.31 14.56 -29.04
N SER A 74 -2.64 13.45 -28.37
CA SER A 74 -2.20 12.10 -28.75
C SER A 74 -2.72 11.67 -30.13
N LEU A 75 -3.88 12.20 -30.54
CA LEU A 75 -4.47 12.01 -31.87
C LEU A 75 -3.96 13.06 -32.89
N ARG A 76 -2.98 13.91 -32.53
CA ARG A 76 -2.39 15.00 -33.34
C ARG A 76 -3.39 16.08 -33.80
N LEU A 77 -4.55 16.21 -33.15
CA LEU A 77 -5.63 17.11 -33.57
C LEU A 77 -5.53 18.52 -32.96
N SER A 78 -4.69 18.76 -31.95
CA SER A 78 -4.58 20.09 -31.29
C SER A 78 -3.21 20.32 -30.63
N PRO A 79 -2.68 21.57 -30.63
CA PRO A 79 -1.46 21.91 -29.90
C PRO A 79 -1.71 22.01 -28.38
N THR A 80 -0.92 21.27 -27.59
CA THR A 80 -0.98 21.26 -26.13
C THR A 80 -0.50 22.57 -25.52
N LYS A 81 -1.32 23.21 -24.66
CA LYS A 81 -0.99 24.47 -23.93
C LYS A 81 -0.16 24.26 -22.66
N LYS A 82 0.69 23.24 -22.61
CA LYS A 82 1.55 22.95 -21.44
C LYS A 82 2.79 23.84 -21.47
N ARG A 83 3.22 24.35 -20.31
CA ARG A 83 4.54 24.96 -20.14
C ARG A 83 5.46 23.97 -19.43
N VAL A 84 6.71 23.93 -19.84
CA VAL A 84 7.75 23.14 -19.18
C VAL A 84 8.23 23.95 -17.97
N LEU A 85 8.12 23.37 -16.78
CA LEU A 85 8.68 23.89 -15.54
C LEU A 85 9.90 23.03 -15.19
N THR A 86 11.08 23.63 -15.25
CA THR A 86 12.32 22.98 -14.79
C THR A 86 12.35 22.96 -13.26
N ILE A 87 12.40 21.75 -12.70
CA ILE A 87 12.46 21.51 -11.25
C ILE A 87 13.91 21.35 -10.79
N LEU A 88 14.73 20.65 -11.58
CA LEU A 88 16.18 20.52 -11.36
C LEU A 88 16.90 20.93 -12.64
N ASP A 89 17.91 21.77 -12.51
CA ASP A 89 18.63 22.35 -13.65
C ASP A 89 20.12 21.96 -13.61
N ASN A 90 20.50 20.99 -14.46
CA ASN A 90 21.89 20.58 -14.72
C ASN A 90 22.70 20.28 -13.45
N VAL A 91 22.08 19.61 -12.49
CA VAL A 91 22.64 19.33 -11.17
C VAL A 91 23.75 18.27 -11.29
N THR A 92 24.92 18.52 -10.69
CA THR A 92 26.04 17.55 -10.66
C THR A 92 26.77 17.60 -9.36
N GLY A 93 27.21 16.43 -8.91
CA GLY A 93 27.83 16.29 -7.60
C GLY A 93 28.03 14.84 -7.19
N ILE A 94 28.65 14.69 -6.03
CA ILE A 94 29.05 13.38 -5.48
C ILE A 94 28.73 13.33 -3.98
N ILE A 95 28.01 12.29 -3.58
CA ILE A 95 27.82 11.96 -2.17
C ILE A 95 28.85 10.91 -1.80
N LYS A 96 29.81 11.33 -0.98
CA LYS A 96 30.91 10.49 -0.53
C LYS A 96 30.38 9.33 0.33
N PRO A 97 30.99 8.15 0.24
CA PRO A 97 30.59 7.01 1.05
C PRO A 97 30.77 7.28 2.56
N CYS A 98 29.90 6.67 3.38
CA CYS A 98 30.02 6.69 4.85
C CYS A 98 29.97 8.08 5.49
N ARG A 99 29.24 9.01 4.88
CA ARG A 99 29.01 10.36 5.40
C ARG A 99 27.53 10.64 5.61
N LEU A 100 27.24 11.42 6.65
CA LEU A 100 25.92 11.96 6.93
C LEU A 100 25.83 13.35 6.29
N THR A 101 25.09 13.44 5.18
CA THR A 101 24.95 14.68 4.40
C THR A 101 23.63 15.38 4.70
N LEU A 102 23.69 16.67 5.02
CA LEU A 102 22.53 17.55 5.14
C LEU A 102 22.14 18.09 3.76
N LEU A 103 20.90 17.92 3.34
CA LEU A 103 20.32 18.60 2.19
C LEU A 103 19.50 19.78 2.70
N LEU A 104 19.99 21.00 2.43
CA LEU A 104 19.36 22.25 2.84
C LEU A 104 18.86 23.00 1.61
N GLY A 105 17.77 23.74 1.77
CA GLY A 105 17.23 24.59 0.72
C GLY A 105 15.83 25.10 1.07
N PRO A 106 15.42 26.25 0.52
CA PRO A 106 14.10 26.81 0.80
C PRO A 106 12.97 25.87 0.33
N PRO A 107 11.72 26.04 0.84
CA PRO A 107 10.56 25.36 0.30
C PRO A 107 10.46 25.54 -1.23
N GLY A 108 10.19 24.47 -1.97
CA GLY A 108 10.08 24.53 -3.43
C GLY A 108 11.41 24.47 -4.21
N SER A 109 12.57 24.40 -3.54
CA SER A 109 13.87 24.34 -4.24
C SER A 109 14.18 23.03 -4.97
N GLY A 110 13.29 22.03 -4.90
CA GLY A 110 13.46 20.74 -5.58
C GLY A 110 14.03 19.61 -4.70
N LYS A 111 14.19 19.78 -3.38
CA LYS A 111 14.78 18.78 -2.47
C LYS A 111 14.17 17.38 -2.60
N THR A 112 12.84 17.28 -2.50
CA THR A 112 12.10 16.02 -2.65
C THR A 112 12.31 15.40 -4.02
N THR A 113 12.30 16.20 -5.09
CA THR A 113 12.54 15.74 -6.46
C THR A 113 13.97 15.23 -6.61
N PHE A 114 14.95 15.93 -6.04
CA PHE A 114 16.35 15.52 -6.02
C PHE A 114 16.55 14.19 -5.30
N LEU A 115 16.03 14.01 -4.08
CA LEU A 115 16.12 12.73 -3.35
C LEU A 115 15.45 11.58 -4.10
N LYS A 116 14.27 11.82 -4.71
CA LYS A 116 13.57 10.82 -5.53
C LYS A 116 14.35 10.47 -6.80
N ALA A 117 15.00 11.44 -7.44
CA ALA A 117 15.88 11.23 -8.59
C ALA A 117 17.04 10.30 -8.23
N LEU A 118 17.70 10.56 -7.10
CA LEU A 118 18.81 9.74 -6.62
C LEU A 118 18.38 8.31 -6.29
N CYS A 119 17.10 8.06 -5.95
CA CYS A 119 16.56 6.73 -5.67
C CYS A 119 16.00 6.00 -6.90
N GLY A 120 15.93 6.65 -8.07
CA GLY A 120 15.17 6.14 -9.22
C GLY A 120 13.65 6.04 -8.96
N LYS A 121 13.10 6.93 -8.12
CA LYS A 121 11.67 6.98 -7.72
C LYS A 121 10.95 8.24 -8.22
N LEU A 122 11.46 8.89 -9.27
CA LEU A 122 10.76 10.02 -9.90
C LEU A 122 9.44 9.55 -10.52
N ASP A 123 8.47 10.46 -10.54
CA ASP A 123 7.19 10.21 -11.20
C ASP A 123 7.40 10.13 -12.72
N HIS A 124 6.73 9.18 -13.39
CA HIS A 124 6.90 8.93 -14.83
C HIS A 124 6.50 10.09 -15.74
N ASP A 125 5.72 11.04 -15.21
CA ASP A 125 5.26 12.20 -15.95
C ASP A 125 6.32 13.32 -16.02
N LEU A 126 7.45 13.12 -15.31
CA LEU A 126 8.58 14.02 -15.34
C LEU A 126 9.53 13.60 -16.47
N ARG A 127 10.02 14.58 -17.24
CA ARG A 127 11.09 14.36 -18.20
C ARG A 127 12.40 14.45 -17.45
N VAL A 128 13.23 13.42 -17.59
CA VAL A 128 14.50 13.30 -16.88
C VAL A 128 15.61 13.16 -17.91
N SER A 129 16.65 13.98 -17.79
CA SER A 129 17.91 13.84 -18.50
C SER A 129 19.10 13.91 -17.54
N GLY A 130 20.27 13.48 -18.00
CA GLY A 130 21.44 13.24 -17.16
C GLY A 130 21.45 11.84 -16.53
N ASN A 131 22.55 11.50 -15.87
CA ASN A 131 22.79 10.15 -15.35
C ASN A 131 23.05 10.16 -13.85
N VAL A 132 22.48 9.18 -13.15
CA VAL A 132 22.80 8.88 -11.75
C VAL A 132 23.48 7.52 -11.71
N THR A 133 24.66 7.46 -11.09
CA THR A 133 25.47 6.25 -10.95
C THR A 133 25.77 5.97 -9.49
N TYR A 134 25.75 4.70 -9.11
CA TYR A 134 26.18 4.25 -7.79
C TYR A 134 27.47 3.49 -7.97
N ASN A 135 28.55 3.97 -7.36
CA ASN A 135 29.89 3.40 -7.57
C ASN A 135 30.25 3.26 -9.07
N GLY A 136 29.79 4.19 -9.92
CA GLY A 136 30.05 4.17 -11.36
C GLY A 136 29.12 3.31 -12.20
N CYS A 137 28.28 2.46 -11.61
CA CYS A 137 27.26 1.68 -12.33
C CYS A 137 25.98 2.49 -12.53
N GLU A 138 25.37 2.36 -13.71
CA GLU A 138 24.12 3.03 -14.04
C GLU A 138 22.89 2.31 -13.48
N PHE A 139 21.76 3.03 -13.37
CA PHE A 139 20.49 2.47 -12.89
C PHE A 139 19.94 1.30 -13.72
N SER A 140 20.46 1.07 -14.93
CA SER A 140 20.15 -0.09 -15.78
C SER A 140 20.83 -1.38 -15.31
N GLU A 141 21.96 -1.28 -14.61
CA GLU A 141 22.79 -2.42 -14.18
C GLU A 141 22.32 -3.02 -12.85
N PHE A 142 21.54 -2.27 -12.07
CA PHE A 142 21.07 -2.67 -10.75
C PHE A 142 19.66 -2.17 -10.47
N VAL A 143 19.15 -2.45 -9.27
CA VAL A 143 17.82 -2.04 -8.81
C VAL A 143 17.98 -0.89 -7.81
N PRO A 144 17.78 0.37 -8.21
CA PRO A 144 18.07 1.54 -7.37
C PRO A 144 17.27 1.56 -6.08
N HIS A 145 15.99 1.20 -6.13
CA HIS A 145 15.07 1.21 -4.99
C HIS A 145 15.30 0.10 -3.95
N ARG A 146 16.22 -0.84 -4.21
CA ARG A 146 16.67 -1.83 -3.23
C ARG A 146 18.05 -1.55 -2.68
N THR A 147 18.91 -0.96 -3.52
CA THR A 147 20.25 -0.55 -3.15
C THR A 147 20.21 0.72 -2.29
N SER A 148 19.22 1.58 -2.57
CA SER A 148 18.87 2.75 -1.78
C SER A 148 17.47 2.67 -1.17
N GLY A 149 17.32 3.35 -0.04
CA GLY A 149 16.04 3.54 0.60
C GLY A 149 15.61 4.99 0.57
N TYR A 150 14.41 5.26 0.05
CA TYR A 150 13.74 6.57 0.19
C TYR A 150 12.80 6.53 1.39
N ILE A 151 12.99 7.44 2.34
CA ILE A 151 12.12 7.64 3.50
C ILE A 151 11.34 8.93 3.26
N SER A 152 10.03 8.77 3.08
CA SER A 152 9.08 9.86 2.87
C SER A 152 8.94 10.74 4.12
N GLN A 153 8.45 11.96 3.92
CA GLN A 153 7.98 12.84 4.99
C GLN A 153 6.91 12.16 5.86
N THR A 154 6.01 11.38 5.22
CA THR A 154 4.89 10.71 5.87
C THR A 154 5.18 9.27 6.30
N ASP A 155 4.91 8.96 7.57
CA ASP A 155 5.06 7.63 8.15
C ASP A 155 3.75 6.83 8.10
N LEU A 156 3.55 6.06 7.03
CA LEU A 156 2.37 5.18 6.90
C LEU A 156 2.69 3.77 7.36
N HIS A 157 1.99 3.27 8.37
CA HIS A 157 2.17 1.94 8.94
C HIS A 157 0.82 1.25 9.16
N THR A 158 0.82 -0.07 9.23
CA THR A 158 -0.37 -0.83 9.64
C THR A 158 -0.57 -0.69 11.15
N PRO A 159 -1.64 -0.03 11.62
CA PRO A 159 -1.78 0.34 13.03
C PRO A 159 -1.98 -0.85 13.97
N GLU A 160 -2.52 -1.96 13.45
CA GLU A 160 -2.72 -3.20 14.20
C GLU A 160 -1.47 -4.00 14.46
N LEU A 161 -0.33 -3.70 13.82
CA LEU A 161 0.92 -4.42 14.02
C LEU A 161 1.75 -3.78 15.14
N THR A 162 2.60 -4.58 15.79
CA THR A 162 3.64 -4.03 16.67
C THR A 162 4.84 -3.53 15.88
N ALA A 163 5.72 -2.75 16.51
CA ALA A 163 6.98 -2.33 15.89
C ALA A 163 7.83 -3.55 15.44
N ARG A 164 7.92 -4.58 16.27
CA ARG A 164 8.64 -5.83 15.97
C ARG A 164 8.01 -6.59 14.82
N GLU A 165 6.70 -6.74 14.79
CA GLU A 165 5.99 -7.43 13.71
C GLU A 165 6.14 -6.72 12.38
N THR A 166 6.10 -5.38 12.40
CA THR A 166 6.32 -4.54 11.21
C THR A 166 7.71 -4.79 10.62
N LEU A 167 8.74 -4.80 11.46
CA LEU A 167 10.12 -5.09 11.04
C LEU A 167 10.33 -6.55 10.62
N ASN A 168 9.72 -7.50 11.33
CA ASN A 168 9.75 -8.92 10.95
C ASN A 168 9.12 -9.15 9.58
N PHE A 169 7.97 -8.52 9.32
CA PHE A 169 7.31 -8.59 8.02
C PHE A 169 8.20 -8.00 6.92
N SER A 170 8.80 -6.83 7.15
CA SER A 170 9.74 -6.23 6.21
C SER A 170 10.96 -7.14 5.96
N CYS A 171 11.55 -7.70 7.02
CA CYS A 171 12.70 -8.60 6.92
C CYS A 171 12.38 -9.88 6.14
N ARG A 172 11.20 -10.49 6.33
CA ARG A 172 10.77 -11.68 5.59
C ARG A 172 10.57 -11.41 4.09
N CYS A 173 10.05 -10.23 3.76
CA CYS A 173 9.84 -9.81 2.36
C CYS A 173 11.17 -9.48 1.66
N GLN A 174 12.06 -8.77 2.35
CA GLN A 174 13.34 -8.31 1.79
C GLN A 174 14.42 -9.40 1.77
N GLY A 175 14.22 -10.49 2.51
CA GLY A 175 15.02 -11.70 2.45
C GLY A 175 16.40 -11.61 3.12
N VAL A 176 17.11 -12.73 3.11
CA VAL A 176 18.44 -12.88 3.69
C VAL A 176 19.47 -12.32 2.71
N GLY A 177 19.61 -10.99 2.62
CA GLY A 177 20.67 -10.36 1.81
C GLY A 177 22.10 -10.74 2.27
N SER A 178 23.11 -10.18 1.59
CA SER A 178 24.57 -10.43 1.75
C SER A 178 25.15 -10.30 3.16
N ARG A 179 24.38 -9.80 4.13
CA ARG A 179 24.78 -9.68 5.54
C ARG A 179 24.91 -11.03 6.24
N TYR A 180 24.17 -12.06 5.84
CA TYR A 180 24.38 -13.40 6.41
C TYR A 180 25.70 -13.99 5.95
N ASP A 181 26.01 -13.86 4.67
CA ASP A 181 27.30 -14.28 4.11
C ASP A 181 28.45 -13.52 4.77
N MET A 182 28.28 -12.22 5.04
CA MET A 182 29.24 -11.41 5.80
C MET A 182 29.38 -11.88 7.26
N LEU A 183 28.29 -12.20 7.96
CA LEU A 183 28.36 -12.72 9.34
C LEU A 183 28.97 -14.13 9.39
N ALA A 184 28.69 -14.98 8.40
CA ALA A 184 29.28 -16.30 8.26
C ALA A 184 30.78 -16.19 7.96
N GLU A 185 31.17 -15.28 7.07
CA GLU A 185 32.57 -14.97 6.75
C GLU A 185 33.32 -14.40 7.96
N LEU A 186 32.68 -13.53 8.75
CA LEU A 186 33.23 -13.03 10.01
C LEU A 186 33.52 -14.18 10.98
N CYS A 187 32.55 -15.06 11.25
CA CYS A 187 32.75 -16.22 12.11
C CYS A 187 33.87 -17.15 11.58
N ARG A 188 33.99 -17.30 10.26
CA ARG A 188 35.04 -18.10 9.62
C ARG A 188 36.42 -17.50 9.86
N ARG A 189 36.60 -16.18 9.65
CA ARG A 189 37.88 -15.48 9.85
C ARG A 189 38.29 -15.41 11.31
N GLU A 190 37.35 -15.19 12.23
CA GLU A 190 37.64 -15.21 13.67
C GLU A 190 38.19 -16.57 14.11
N LYS A 191 37.58 -17.66 13.62
CA LYS A 191 38.02 -19.02 13.92
C LYS A 191 39.40 -19.31 13.32
N ALA A 192 39.67 -18.84 12.10
CA ALA A 192 40.97 -19.01 11.44
C ALA A 192 42.09 -18.21 12.13
N ALA A 193 41.77 -17.01 12.63
CA ALA A 193 42.72 -16.14 13.33
C ALA A 193 42.87 -16.46 14.83
N GLY A 194 42.13 -17.44 15.36
CA GLY A 194 42.16 -17.79 16.78
C GLY A 194 41.63 -16.68 17.72
N ILE A 195 40.85 -15.74 17.19
CA ILE A 195 40.35 -14.59 17.94
C ILE A 195 39.13 -15.03 18.76
N LYS A 196 39.19 -14.87 20.09
CA LYS A 196 38.02 -15.05 20.94
C LYS A 196 37.10 -13.82 20.82
N PRO A 197 35.84 -13.98 20.41
CA PRO A 197 34.91 -12.85 20.31
C PRO A 197 34.54 -12.29 21.68
N ASP A 198 34.15 -11.01 21.72
CA ASP A 198 33.68 -10.34 22.96
C ASP A 198 32.48 -11.13 23.54
N PRO A 199 32.52 -11.50 24.85
CA PRO A 199 31.49 -12.34 25.46
C PRO A 199 30.08 -11.77 25.37
N ASP A 200 29.92 -10.45 25.44
CA ASP A 200 28.60 -9.81 25.44
C ASP A 200 27.96 -9.89 24.04
N ILE A 201 28.76 -9.65 22.99
CA ILE A 201 28.29 -9.72 21.60
C ILE A 201 28.11 -11.19 21.18
N ASP A 202 29.06 -12.05 21.54
CA ASP A 202 28.98 -13.47 21.23
C ASP A 202 27.79 -14.13 21.95
N ALA A 203 27.54 -13.78 23.21
CA ALA A 203 26.33 -14.16 23.93
C ALA A 203 25.08 -13.56 23.27
N PHE A 204 25.09 -12.29 22.85
CA PHE A 204 23.93 -11.70 22.15
C PHE A 204 23.60 -12.44 20.84
N MET A 205 24.61 -12.78 20.04
CA MET A 205 24.47 -13.51 18.79
C MET A 205 24.06 -14.97 19.02
N LYS A 206 24.71 -15.68 19.95
CA LYS A 206 24.44 -17.08 20.29
C LYS A 206 23.14 -17.27 21.06
N ALA A 207 22.86 -16.45 22.07
CA ALA A 207 21.62 -16.52 22.84
C ALA A 207 20.41 -16.30 21.93
N ARG A 208 20.48 -15.38 20.97
CA ARG A 208 19.38 -15.20 20.01
C ARG A 208 19.33 -16.28 18.94
N ALA A 209 20.45 -16.87 18.54
CA ALA A 209 20.45 -18.05 17.66
C ALA A 209 19.88 -19.31 18.35
N ILE A 210 20.18 -19.54 19.63
CA ILE A 210 19.64 -20.64 20.45
C ILE A 210 18.16 -20.40 20.75
N VAL A 211 17.78 -19.17 21.09
CA VAL A 211 16.38 -18.76 21.27
C VAL A 211 15.58 -18.88 19.97
N ILE A 212 16.20 -18.73 18.79
CA ILE A 212 15.53 -19.03 17.51
C ILE A 212 15.22 -20.51 17.38
N ILE A 213 16.15 -21.40 17.71
CA ILE A 213 15.90 -22.84 17.64
C ILE A 213 14.80 -23.24 18.64
N ALA A 214 14.83 -22.69 19.86
CA ALA A 214 13.82 -22.94 20.88
C ALA A 214 12.44 -22.36 20.52
N LEU A 215 12.38 -21.13 20.00
CA LEU A 215 11.11 -20.47 19.66
C LEU A 215 10.55 -20.92 18.29
N ALA A 216 11.38 -21.44 17.39
CA ALA A 216 10.91 -22.13 16.18
C ALA A 216 10.10 -23.38 16.53
N LEU A 217 10.41 -24.05 17.65
CA LEU A 217 9.61 -25.15 18.19
C LEU A 217 8.27 -24.67 18.80
N GLU A 218 8.17 -23.41 19.23
CA GLU A 218 6.97 -22.78 19.80
C GLU A 218 6.17 -21.92 18.80
N GLY A 219 6.58 -21.87 17.53
CA GLY A 219 5.88 -21.10 16.48
C GLY A 219 6.10 -19.57 16.52
N GLN A 220 7.09 -19.08 17.28
CA GLN A 220 7.47 -17.67 17.37
C GLN A 220 8.80 -17.43 16.64
N GLU A 221 8.77 -17.05 15.36
CA GLU A 221 9.99 -16.67 14.62
C GLU A 221 10.53 -15.31 15.11
N ARG A 222 11.40 -15.31 16.12
CA ARG A 222 12.19 -14.11 16.48
C ARG A 222 13.36 -13.96 15.51
N ASN A 223 13.36 -12.93 14.69
CA ASN A 223 14.45 -12.71 13.74
C ASN A 223 15.58 -11.88 14.39
N ILE A 224 16.80 -12.45 14.51
CA ILE A 224 18.00 -11.75 15.01
C ILE A 224 18.18 -10.38 14.35
N ARG A 225 17.89 -10.28 13.04
CA ARG A 225 18.04 -9.02 12.28
C ARG A 225 17.07 -7.96 12.74
N THR A 226 15.81 -8.33 12.94
CA THR A 226 14.79 -7.40 13.46
C THR A 226 15.20 -6.90 14.83
N ASP A 227 15.62 -7.80 15.71
CA ASP A 227 15.96 -7.42 17.05
C ASP A 227 17.26 -6.60 17.13
N TYR A 228 18.19 -6.83 16.20
CA TYR A 228 19.35 -5.97 16.00
C TYR A 228 18.91 -4.57 15.57
N VAL A 229 18.09 -4.44 14.53
CA VAL A 229 17.61 -3.13 14.04
C VAL A 229 16.79 -2.39 15.09
N LEU A 230 15.95 -3.09 15.86
CA LEU A 230 15.23 -2.52 17.01
C LEU A 230 16.20 -1.91 18.03
N LYS A 231 17.29 -2.60 18.33
CA LYS A 231 18.31 -2.11 19.27
C LYS A 231 19.09 -0.92 18.70
N VAL A 232 19.54 -1.01 17.45
CA VAL A 232 20.27 0.08 16.76
C VAL A 232 19.45 1.38 16.72
N LEU A 233 18.13 1.27 16.55
CA LEU A 233 17.24 2.43 16.49
C LEU A 233 16.67 2.85 17.85
N GLY A 234 17.02 2.17 18.96
CA GLY A 234 16.44 2.44 20.27
C GLY A 234 14.91 2.28 20.31
N LEU A 235 14.40 1.24 19.62
CA LEU A 235 12.99 0.84 19.57
C LEU A 235 12.71 -0.43 20.39
N ASP A 236 13.70 -0.93 21.11
CA ASP A 236 13.61 -2.12 21.97
C ASP A 236 12.54 -1.98 23.05
N ILE A 237 12.43 -0.80 23.67
CA ILE A 237 11.44 -0.51 24.72
C ILE A 237 9.99 -0.56 24.19
N CYS A 238 9.78 -0.18 22.92
CA CYS A 238 8.46 -0.18 22.29
C CYS A 238 8.29 -1.27 21.22
N ALA A 239 9.17 -2.29 21.22
CA ALA A 239 9.19 -3.32 20.19
C ALA A 239 7.86 -4.08 20.08
N ASP A 240 7.25 -4.38 21.22
CA ASP A 240 6.00 -5.16 21.29
C ASP A 240 4.75 -4.27 21.48
N THR A 241 4.91 -2.95 21.34
CA THR A 241 3.81 -1.98 21.38
C THR A 241 3.19 -1.82 19.99
N LEU A 242 1.86 -1.73 19.93
CA LEU A 242 1.13 -1.44 18.69
C LEU A 242 1.57 -0.10 18.08
N VAL A 243 1.70 -0.06 16.76
CA VAL A 243 2.07 1.17 16.06
C VAL A 243 0.97 2.23 16.20
N GLY A 244 -0.30 1.81 16.14
CA GLY A 244 -1.46 2.66 16.34
C GLY A 244 -1.68 3.71 15.24
N ASP A 245 -2.84 4.35 15.29
CA ASP A 245 -3.27 5.41 14.37
C ASP A 245 -3.82 6.60 15.18
N GLN A 246 -4.63 7.47 14.56
CA GLN A 246 -5.25 8.60 15.26
C GLN A 246 -6.34 8.17 16.25
N MET A 247 -6.95 7.00 16.04
CA MET A 247 -8.05 6.47 16.84
C MET A 247 -7.57 5.45 17.89
N ARG A 248 -6.42 4.82 17.65
CA ARG A 248 -5.79 3.79 18.48
C ARG A 248 -4.44 4.28 18.96
N ARG A 249 -4.30 4.46 20.27
CA ARG A 249 -3.02 4.82 20.89
C ARG A 249 -1.94 3.80 20.50
N GLY A 250 -0.76 4.31 20.13
CA GLY A 250 0.40 3.50 19.78
C GLY A 250 1.71 4.21 20.09
N ILE A 251 2.75 3.90 19.32
CA ILE A 251 4.08 4.50 19.47
C ILE A 251 4.10 5.99 19.08
N SER A 252 5.05 6.75 19.64
CA SER A 252 5.17 8.21 19.40
C SER A 252 5.58 8.55 17.96
N GLY A 253 5.40 9.80 17.53
CA GLY A 253 5.80 10.24 16.18
C GLY A 253 7.28 9.98 15.87
N GLY A 254 8.18 10.32 16.80
CA GLY A 254 9.61 10.04 16.65
C GLY A 254 9.94 8.54 16.63
N GLN A 255 9.17 7.70 17.34
CA GLN A 255 9.29 6.24 17.25
C GLN A 255 8.77 5.71 15.91
N LYS A 256 7.68 6.27 15.35
CA LYS A 256 7.19 5.92 14.00
C LYS A 256 8.21 6.23 12.92
N LYS A 257 8.91 7.38 13.02
CA LYS A 257 9.95 7.77 12.06
C LYS A 257 11.14 6.82 12.09
N ARG A 258 11.58 6.45 13.29
CA ARG A 258 12.61 5.42 13.50
C ARG A 258 12.13 4.06 12.98
N LEU A 259 10.88 3.68 13.19
CA LEU A 259 10.31 2.44 12.66
C LEU A 259 10.33 2.40 11.12
N THR A 260 9.95 3.50 10.45
CA THR A 260 10.06 3.64 8.98
C THR A 260 11.50 3.47 8.52
N THR A 261 12.45 4.06 9.24
CA THR A 261 13.89 3.88 8.97
C THR A 261 14.30 2.41 9.13
N GLY A 262 13.79 1.75 10.17
CA GLY A 262 14.01 0.33 10.44
C GLY A 262 13.50 -0.59 9.34
N GLU A 263 12.32 -0.32 8.75
CA GLU A 263 11.76 -1.11 7.65
C GLU A 263 12.68 -1.15 6.43
N VAL A 264 13.48 -0.10 6.23
CA VAL A 264 14.47 0.00 5.15
C VAL A 264 15.82 -0.60 5.58
N LEU A 265 16.25 -0.36 6.82
CA LEU A 265 17.53 -0.84 7.37
C LEU A 265 17.63 -2.36 7.53
N VAL A 266 16.50 -3.07 7.71
CA VAL A 266 16.47 -4.55 7.71
C VAL A 266 16.87 -5.14 6.36
N GLY A 267 16.83 -4.33 5.30
CA GLY A 267 17.12 -4.72 3.94
C GLY A 267 18.59 -4.64 3.54
N PRO A 268 18.87 -4.89 2.25
CA PRO A 268 20.22 -4.73 1.69
C PRO A 268 20.59 -3.26 1.46
N ALA A 269 19.67 -2.31 1.60
CA ALA A 269 19.92 -0.90 1.34
C ALA A 269 21.08 -0.38 2.19
N LYS A 270 21.98 0.37 1.57
CA LYS A 270 23.17 0.98 2.19
C LYS A 270 23.27 2.48 1.94
N ALA A 271 22.53 3.00 0.95
CA ALA A 271 22.28 4.42 0.77
C ALA A 271 20.86 4.77 1.27
N LEU A 272 20.70 5.79 2.10
CA LEU A 272 19.40 6.24 2.59
C LEU A 272 19.18 7.72 2.24
N PHE A 273 18.04 8.01 1.64
CA PHE A 273 17.63 9.34 1.25
C PHE A 273 16.37 9.68 2.04
N MET A 274 16.50 10.58 3.00
CA MET A 274 15.45 10.88 3.96
C MET A 274 14.90 12.27 3.74
N ASP A 275 13.60 12.35 3.49
CA ASP A 275 12.92 13.59 3.15
C ASP A 275 12.21 14.19 4.36
N GLU A 276 12.55 15.45 4.68
CA GLU A 276 11.99 16.28 5.75
C GLU A 276 11.66 15.50 7.03
N ILE A 277 12.67 14.87 7.63
CA ILE A 277 12.42 13.94 8.74
C ILE A 277 12.02 14.59 10.06
N SER A 278 12.21 15.92 10.18
CA SER A 278 11.86 16.69 11.37
C SER A 278 10.43 17.23 11.36
N THR A 279 9.67 17.10 10.25
CA THR A 279 8.30 17.62 10.19
C THR A 279 7.41 16.94 11.24
N GLY A 280 6.81 17.74 12.12
CA GLY A 280 5.93 17.24 13.19
C GLY A 280 6.67 16.64 14.39
N LEU A 281 7.98 16.86 14.51
CA LEU A 281 8.80 16.47 15.67
C LEU A 281 9.34 17.70 16.40
N ASP A 282 9.57 17.56 17.71
CA ASP A 282 10.27 18.56 18.49
C ASP A 282 11.79 18.52 18.23
N SER A 283 12.49 19.61 18.55
CA SER A 283 13.93 19.75 18.31
C SER A 283 14.76 18.69 19.04
N SER A 284 14.33 18.26 20.24
CA SER A 284 15.06 17.26 21.03
C SER A 284 14.94 15.86 20.39
N THR A 285 13.74 15.47 19.96
CA THR A 285 13.51 14.22 19.22
C THR A 285 14.26 14.23 17.89
N THR A 286 14.28 15.35 17.18
CA THR A 286 15.02 15.51 15.93
C THR A 286 16.52 15.30 16.15
N TYR A 287 17.09 15.91 17.19
CA TYR A 287 18.49 15.71 17.57
C TYR A 287 18.81 14.23 17.84
N GLN A 288 17.97 13.53 18.62
CA GLN A 288 18.20 12.11 18.91
C GLN A 288 18.13 11.24 17.65
N ILE A 289 17.19 11.51 16.74
CA ILE A 289 17.11 10.78 15.46
C ILE A 289 18.38 11.01 14.64
N VAL A 290 18.81 12.25 14.44
CA VAL A 290 20.01 12.57 13.66
C VAL A 290 21.27 11.98 14.31
N LYS A 291 21.37 12.00 15.65
CA LYS A 291 22.45 11.35 16.40
C LYS A 291 22.51 9.84 16.12
N HIS A 292 21.38 9.15 16.11
CA HIS A 292 21.32 7.72 15.76
C HIS A 292 21.67 7.44 14.28
N LEU A 293 21.25 8.33 13.37
CA LEU A 293 21.64 8.22 11.96
C LEU A 293 23.15 8.39 11.80
N ARG A 294 23.75 9.36 12.48
CA ARG A 294 25.21 9.56 12.52
C ARG A 294 25.93 8.32 13.02
N GLN A 295 25.48 7.76 14.15
CA GLN A 295 26.03 6.50 14.68
C GLN A 295 25.90 5.34 13.68
N THR A 296 24.79 5.28 12.94
CA THR A 296 24.58 4.24 11.91
C THR A 296 25.52 4.42 10.71
N VAL A 297 25.76 5.67 10.29
CA VAL A 297 26.70 6.02 9.21
C VAL A 297 28.12 5.56 9.56
N HIS A 298 28.65 5.99 10.71
CA HIS A 298 30.06 5.72 11.05
C HIS A 298 30.31 4.28 11.52
N ASN A 299 29.36 3.62 12.18
CA ASN A 299 29.57 2.27 12.70
C ASN A 299 29.20 1.17 11.70
N ALA A 300 28.30 1.44 10.75
CA ALA A 300 27.78 0.42 9.83
C ALA A 300 27.96 0.78 8.34
N ASP A 301 28.77 1.79 8.03
CA ASP A 301 29.17 2.23 6.70
C ASP A 301 27.99 2.52 5.78
N TYR A 302 27.00 3.26 6.31
CA TYR A 302 25.87 3.76 5.51
C TYR A 302 26.18 5.13 4.93
N THR A 303 25.65 5.40 3.75
CA THR A 303 25.65 6.73 3.15
C THR A 303 24.26 7.31 3.30
N ILE A 304 24.10 8.41 4.05
CA ILE A 304 22.77 8.94 4.38
C ILE A 304 22.70 10.41 3.98
N ILE A 305 21.64 10.78 3.25
CA ILE A 305 21.25 12.16 3.01
C ILE A 305 19.97 12.45 3.78
N VAL A 306 19.95 13.55 4.51
CA VAL A 306 18.77 14.01 5.24
C VAL A 306 18.40 15.41 4.79
N SER A 307 17.19 15.58 4.26
CA SER A 307 16.59 16.89 4.03
C SER A 307 16.00 17.42 5.34
N LEU A 308 16.40 18.62 5.74
CA LEU A 308 15.83 19.35 6.88
C LEU A 308 15.49 20.78 6.44
N LEU A 309 14.36 21.30 6.93
CA LEU A 309 13.96 22.67 6.61
C LEU A 309 14.78 23.68 7.41
N GLN A 310 14.75 23.60 8.74
CA GLN A 310 15.45 24.53 9.64
C GLN A 310 16.03 23.75 10.83
N PRO A 311 17.23 23.16 10.70
CA PRO A 311 17.86 22.45 11.81
C PRO A 311 18.38 23.42 12.87
N ALA A 312 18.13 23.10 14.14
CA ALA A 312 18.76 23.80 15.26
C ALA A 312 20.30 23.66 15.19
N PRO A 313 21.09 24.59 15.77
CA PRO A 313 22.55 24.56 15.70
C PRO A 313 23.17 23.25 16.19
N GLU A 314 22.61 22.64 17.24
CA GLU A 314 23.07 21.37 17.79
C GLU A 314 22.86 20.22 16.81
N VAL A 315 21.77 20.27 16.02
CA VAL A 315 21.46 19.29 14.99
C VAL A 315 22.34 19.49 13.77
N TYR A 316 22.58 20.75 13.37
CA TYR A 316 23.46 21.09 12.26
C TYR A 316 24.89 20.54 12.47
N ASN A 317 25.42 20.65 13.68
CA ASN A 317 26.76 20.18 14.04
C ASN A 317 26.93 18.65 14.03
N LEU A 318 25.86 17.88 13.83
CA LEU A 318 25.94 16.42 13.68
C LEU A 318 26.26 15.98 12.25
N PHE A 319 26.13 16.86 11.25
CA PHE A 319 26.33 16.53 9.85
C PHE A 319 27.78 16.65 9.41
N ASP A 320 28.22 15.71 8.57
CA ASP A 320 29.58 15.69 8.03
C ASP A 320 29.71 16.63 6.82
N ASP A 321 28.70 16.61 5.93
CA ASP A 321 28.66 17.36 4.67
C ASP A 321 27.32 18.08 4.51
N LEU A 322 27.30 19.12 3.67
CA LEU A 322 26.14 19.92 3.31
C LEU A 322 26.00 19.97 1.78
N ILE A 323 24.77 19.81 1.30
CA ILE A 323 24.33 20.15 -0.06
C ILE A 323 23.29 21.27 0.08
N LEU A 324 23.59 22.44 -0.47
CA LEU A 324 22.66 23.57 -0.52
C LEU A 324 22.01 23.63 -1.90
N LEU A 325 20.69 23.43 -1.95
CA LEU A 325 19.88 23.40 -3.15
C LEU A 325 18.92 24.60 -3.20
N VAL A 326 19.05 25.45 -4.21
CA VAL A 326 18.24 26.67 -4.42
C VAL A 326 17.75 26.68 -5.86
N GLU A 327 16.44 26.86 -6.07
CA GLU A 327 15.79 26.91 -7.40
C GLU A 327 16.23 25.76 -8.35
N GLY A 328 16.34 24.54 -7.83
CA GLY A 328 16.73 23.39 -8.63
C GLY A 328 18.21 23.29 -8.98
N ARG A 329 19.07 24.16 -8.42
CA ARG A 329 20.53 24.16 -8.62
C ARG A 329 21.28 23.96 -7.30
N ILE A 330 22.42 23.27 -7.36
CA ILE A 330 23.32 23.14 -6.20
C ILE A 330 24.24 24.36 -6.15
N ILE A 331 24.21 25.07 -5.03
CA ILE A 331 25.01 26.28 -4.79
C ILE A 331 26.30 25.93 -4.05
N PHE A 332 26.22 25.01 -3.09
CA PHE A 332 27.35 24.52 -2.33
C PHE A 332 27.22 23.02 -2.10
N GLN A 333 28.35 22.32 -2.24
CA GLN A 333 28.48 20.92 -1.84
C GLN A 333 29.85 20.68 -1.22
N GLY A 334 29.86 20.30 0.05
CA GLY A 334 31.11 20.03 0.76
C GLY A 334 30.93 19.88 2.27
N PRO A 335 32.04 19.73 3.01
CA PRO A 335 32.03 19.65 4.47
C PRO A 335 31.35 20.86 5.14
N CYS A 336 30.57 20.60 6.19
CA CYS A 336 29.83 21.65 6.90
C CYS A 336 30.73 22.74 7.49
N ASN A 337 31.96 22.41 7.90
CA ASN A 337 32.90 23.36 8.49
C ASN A 337 33.44 24.40 7.49
N MET A 338 33.43 24.11 6.19
CA MET A 338 33.95 25.00 5.15
C MET A 338 32.89 25.92 4.54
N VAL A 339 31.61 25.76 4.91
CA VAL A 339 30.53 26.55 4.29
C VAL A 339 30.66 28.03 4.63
N LEU A 340 30.96 28.39 5.88
CA LEU A 340 31.05 29.79 6.28
C LEU A 340 32.21 30.51 5.60
N ASP A 341 33.34 29.82 5.43
CA ASP A 341 34.50 30.35 4.70
C ASP A 341 34.16 30.61 3.23
N PHE A 342 33.45 29.67 2.58
CA PHE A 342 32.99 29.81 1.20
C PHE A 342 32.09 31.04 1.00
N PHE A 343 31.11 31.24 1.88
CA PHE A 343 30.22 32.41 1.80
C PHE A 343 30.93 33.72 2.16
N THR A 344 31.89 33.68 3.09
CA THR A 344 32.73 34.83 3.46
C THR A 344 33.58 35.29 2.27
N LEU A 345 34.13 34.34 1.49
CA LEU A 345 34.84 34.64 0.24
C LEU A 345 33.95 35.30 -0.81
N LEU A 346 32.66 34.99 -0.82
CA LEU A 346 31.67 35.59 -1.72
C LEU A 346 31.12 36.93 -1.22
N GLY A 347 31.63 37.43 -0.08
CA GLY A 347 31.26 38.72 0.51
C GLY A 347 30.12 38.67 1.53
N PHE A 348 29.64 37.48 1.88
CA PHE A 348 28.54 37.30 2.84
C PHE A 348 29.08 36.90 4.22
N LYS A 349 28.69 37.63 5.27
CA LYS A 349 29.04 37.29 6.66
C LYS A 349 27.81 36.85 7.44
N CYS A 350 27.89 35.69 8.09
CA CYS A 350 26.85 35.22 8.98
C CYS A 350 26.78 36.12 10.24
N PRO A 351 25.61 36.68 10.58
CA PRO A 351 25.42 37.44 11.83
C PRO A 351 25.62 36.57 13.07
N GLU A 352 26.24 37.10 14.13
CA GLU A 352 26.54 36.34 15.38
C GLU A 352 25.30 35.77 16.09
N ARG A 353 24.12 36.38 15.90
CA ARG A 353 22.87 35.96 16.54
C ARG A 353 22.04 34.97 15.72
N LYS A 354 22.51 34.56 14.54
CA LYS A 354 21.75 33.72 13.60
C LYS A 354 22.41 32.36 13.39
N GLY A 355 21.61 31.30 13.34
CA GLY A 355 22.10 29.96 13.03
C GLY A 355 22.61 29.86 11.59
N VAL A 356 23.66 29.07 11.38
CA VAL A 356 24.29 28.87 10.05
C VAL A 356 23.26 28.39 9.02
N ALA A 357 22.41 27.43 9.39
CA ALA A 357 21.38 26.91 8.49
C ALA A 357 20.29 27.93 8.11
N ASP A 358 20.00 28.90 8.99
CA ASP A 358 19.04 29.98 8.70
C ASP A 358 19.67 31.04 7.79
N PHE A 359 20.96 31.34 7.98
CA PHE A 359 21.72 32.24 7.12
C PHE A 359 21.81 31.72 5.68
N LEU A 360 22.13 30.43 5.50
CA LEU A 360 22.33 29.81 4.18
C LEU A 360 21.07 29.69 3.32
N GLN A 361 19.87 29.82 3.91
CA GLN A 361 18.61 29.76 3.16
C GLN A 361 18.16 31.10 2.59
N GLU A 362 18.67 32.22 3.11
CA GLU A 362 18.23 33.56 2.72
C GLU A 362 19.08 34.18 1.61
N ASP A 363 20.39 33.92 1.59
CA ASP A 363 21.33 34.55 0.65
C ASP A 363 22.17 33.50 -0.08
N LEU A 364 22.00 33.42 -1.41
CA LEU A 364 22.98 33.13 -2.47
C LEU A 364 22.66 31.97 -3.42
N ALA A 365 22.82 32.27 -4.71
CA ALA A 365 22.87 31.32 -5.82
C ALA A 365 23.95 31.75 -6.85
N ARG A 366 24.97 30.90 -7.10
CA ARG A 366 25.56 30.58 -8.44
C ARG A 366 26.88 29.77 -8.38
N GLU A 367 26.77 28.56 -8.94
CA GLU A 367 27.67 27.64 -9.73
C GLU A 367 29.20 27.50 -9.54
N LEU A 368 29.69 26.24 -9.46
CA LEU A 368 30.57 25.54 -10.46
C LEU A 368 31.00 24.08 -10.04
N LYS A 369 31.41 23.23 -11.02
CA LYS A 369 31.65 21.75 -10.96
C LYS A 369 33.13 21.30 -11.23
N VAL A 370 33.53 20.08 -10.80
CA VAL A 370 34.75 19.32 -11.25
C VAL A 370 34.54 17.76 -11.19
N PRO A 371 35.10 16.90 -12.08
CA PRO A 371 34.85 15.45 -12.16
C PRO A 371 35.93 14.50 -11.55
N TYR A 372 35.63 13.19 -11.43
CA TYR A 372 36.45 12.13 -10.77
C TYR A 372 36.39 10.74 -11.47
N ASP A 373 37.40 9.88 -11.21
CA ASP A 373 37.78 8.61 -11.84
C ASP A 373 37.01 7.33 -11.37
N LYS A 374 36.74 6.39 -12.29
CA LYS A 374 35.84 5.23 -12.15
C LYS A 374 36.48 3.96 -11.59
N SER A 375 37.79 3.94 -11.31
CA SER A 375 38.57 2.71 -11.05
C SER A 375 38.44 2.07 -9.65
N ARG A 376 37.63 2.62 -8.73
CA ARG A 376 37.62 2.25 -7.29
C ARG A 376 36.36 1.54 -6.77
N SER A 377 35.45 1.07 -7.60
CA SER A 377 34.15 0.52 -7.16
C SER A 377 34.12 -0.99 -6.87
N ASN A 378 33.44 -1.39 -5.78
CA ASN A 378 33.24 -2.80 -5.40
C ASN A 378 31.88 -3.33 -5.92
N PRO A 379 31.83 -4.45 -6.68
CA PRO A 379 30.60 -5.03 -7.22
C PRO A 379 29.53 -5.44 -6.19
N ALA A 380 29.90 -5.72 -4.94
CA ALA A 380 28.97 -6.17 -3.90
C ALA A 380 28.04 -5.05 -3.34
N ALA A 381 28.24 -3.81 -3.77
CA ALA A 381 27.48 -2.66 -3.31
C ALA A 381 26.09 -2.51 -3.98
N LEU A 382 25.84 -3.21 -5.08
CA LEU A 382 24.66 -3.01 -5.94
C LEU A 382 23.74 -4.23 -5.91
N VAL A 383 22.45 -4.00 -5.75
CA VAL A 383 21.43 -5.07 -5.69
C VAL A 383 20.81 -5.27 -7.08
N THR A 384 20.97 -6.45 -7.68
CA THR A 384 20.53 -6.72 -9.07
C THR A 384 19.13 -7.33 -9.22
N LYS A 385 18.50 -7.84 -8.14
CA LYS A 385 17.15 -8.45 -8.18
C LYS A 385 16.08 -7.54 -7.58
N GLN A 386 14.90 -7.44 -8.18
CA GLN A 386 13.78 -6.59 -7.71
C GLN A 386 13.13 -7.05 -6.38
N TYR A 387 13.15 -8.35 -6.07
CA TYR A 387 12.67 -8.89 -4.79
C TYR A 387 13.76 -9.75 -4.15
N GLY A 388 13.88 -9.68 -2.81
CA GLY A 388 14.97 -10.32 -2.07
C GLY A 388 14.68 -11.71 -1.55
N SER A 389 13.40 -12.05 -1.46
CA SER A 389 12.91 -13.36 -1.07
C SER A 389 12.17 -13.99 -2.26
N THR A 390 12.04 -15.31 -2.23
CA THR A 390 11.27 -16.03 -3.26
C THR A 390 9.79 -15.62 -3.22
N SER A 391 9.12 -15.67 -4.38
CA SER A 391 7.69 -15.34 -4.49
C SER A 391 6.82 -16.09 -3.48
N TRP A 392 7.13 -17.37 -3.22
CA TRP A 392 6.41 -18.18 -2.25
C TRP A 392 6.60 -17.70 -0.80
N ASN A 393 7.83 -17.35 -0.40
CA ASN A 393 8.09 -16.82 0.94
C ASN A 393 7.41 -15.46 1.16
N ILE A 394 7.36 -14.62 0.12
CA ILE A 394 6.63 -13.34 0.15
C ILE A 394 5.14 -13.60 0.31
N PHE A 395 4.57 -14.53 -0.45
CA PHE A 395 3.17 -14.94 -0.31
C PHE A 395 2.86 -15.43 1.10
N GLN A 396 3.68 -16.32 1.66
CA GLN A 396 3.53 -16.81 3.03
C GLN A 396 3.61 -15.68 4.07
N ALA A 397 4.52 -14.71 3.89
CA ALA A 397 4.63 -13.55 4.77
C ALA A 397 3.38 -12.66 4.71
N CYS A 398 2.88 -12.37 3.51
CA CYS A 398 1.64 -11.62 3.30
C CYS A 398 0.41 -12.36 3.85
N PHE A 399 0.35 -13.68 3.68
CA PHE A 399 -0.72 -14.52 4.19
C PHE A 399 -0.73 -14.55 5.73
N ALA A 400 0.43 -14.76 6.35
CA ALA A 400 0.57 -14.72 7.82
C ALA A 400 0.19 -13.34 8.39
N LYS A 401 0.60 -12.26 7.72
CA LYS A 401 0.18 -10.90 8.08
C LYS A 401 -1.34 -10.75 8.01
N GLU A 402 -1.99 -11.21 6.95
CA GLU A 402 -3.46 -11.10 6.83
C GLU A 402 -4.19 -11.90 7.91
N VAL A 403 -3.75 -13.13 8.22
CA VAL A 403 -4.29 -13.94 9.33
C VAL A 403 -4.18 -13.19 10.66
N LEU A 404 -3.04 -12.57 10.94
CA LEU A 404 -2.83 -11.80 12.16
C LEU A 404 -3.75 -10.57 12.22
N LEU A 405 -3.88 -9.83 11.12
CA LEU A 405 -4.77 -8.67 11.02
C LEU A 405 -6.23 -9.06 11.21
N MET A 406 -6.66 -10.21 10.70
CA MET A 406 -8.01 -10.72 10.93
C MET A 406 -8.26 -11.02 12.41
N LYS A 407 -7.31 -11.68 13.08
CA LYS A 407 -7.42 -11.95 14.53
C LYS A 407 -7.51 -10.66 15.35
N ARG A 408 -6.70 -9.64 15.03
CA ARG A 408 -6.69 -8.37 15.78
C ARG A 408 -7.89 -7.47 15.50
N ASN A 409 -8.47 -7.57 14.31
CA ASN A 409 -9.69 -6.87 13.95
C ASN A 409 -10.95 -7.75 14.07
N ALA A 410 -10.90 -8.85 14.85
CA ALA A 410 -12.02 -9.77 15.06
C ALA A 410 -13.33 -9.09 15.46
N PHE A 411 -13.26 -7.94 16.16
CA PHE A 411 -14.43 -7.15 16.53
C PHE A 411 -15.27 -6.70 15.31
N ILE A 412 -14.62 -6.24 14.24
CA ILE A 412 -15.33 -5.78 13.02
C ILE A 412 -16.11 -6.95 12.41
N TYR A 413 -15.50 -8.12 12.38
CA TYR A 413 -16.06 -9.37 11.88
C TYR A 413 -17.23 -9.86 12.74
N ALA A 414 -17.09 -9.81 14.07
CA ALA A 414 -18.16 -10.13 15.00
C ALA A 414 -19.35 -9.18 14.82
N PHE A 415 -19.10 -7.87 14.72
CA PHE A 415 -20.15 -6.87 14.47
C PHE A 415 -20.91 -7.13 13.16
N LYS A 416 -20.19 -7.50 12.09
CA LYS A 416 -20.80 -7.86 10.81
C LYS A 416 -21.65 -9.13 10.88
N THR A 417 -21.16 -10.13 11.61
CA THR A 417 -21.92 -11.36 11.88
C THR A 417 -23.21 -11.07 12.65
N THR A 418 -23.16 -10.16 13.63
CA THR A 418 -24.37 -9.71 14.35
C THR A 418 -25.31 -8.92 13.44
N GLN A 419 -24.77 -8.07 12.55
CA GLN A 419 -25.57 -7.32 11.58
C GLN A 419 -26.38 -8.25 10.67
N ILE A 420 -25.75 -9.30 10.10
CA ILE A 420 -26.45 -10.25 9.23
C ILE A 420 -27.48 -11.08 10.02
N LEU A 421 -27.21 -11.41 11.29
CA LEU A 421 -28.16 -12.09 12.16
C LEU A 421 -29.42 -11.25 12.43
N VAL A 422 -29.26 -9.95 12.68
CA VAL A 422 -30.40 -9.02 12.86
C VAL A 422 -31.19 -8.92 11.56
N MET A 423 -30.53 -8.76 10.42
CA MET A 423 -31.19 -8.71 9.11
C MET A 423 -31.94 -10.01 8.79
N ALA A 424 -31.35 -11.17 9.09
CA ALA A 424 -32.01 -12.46 8.92
C ALA A 424 -33.25 -12.57 9.80
N THR A 425 -33.19 -12.10 11.05
CA THR A 425 -34.35 -12.07 11.96
C THR A 425 -35.48 -11.20 11.44
N VAL A 426 -35.18 -10.00 10.95
CA VAL A 426 -36.19 -9.13 10.32
C VAL A 426 -36.79 -9.78 9.07
N SER A 427 -35.97 -10.48 8.28
CA SER A 427 -36.43 -11.17 7.07
C SER A 427 -37.38 -12.31 7.38
N MET A 428 -37.07 -13.08 8.42
CA MET A 428 -37.90 -14.18 8.92
C MET A 428 -39.27 -13.70 9.37
N THR A 429 -39.37 -12.53 10.02
CA THR A 429 -40.64 -11.99 10.47
C THR A 429 -41.46 -11.39 9.34
N VAL A 430 -40.82 -10.69 8.39
CA VAL A 430 -41.49 -10.06 7.23
C VAL A 430 -42.05 -11.09 6.25
N PHE A 431 -41.30 -12.16 5.98
CA PHE A 431 -41.71 -13.22 5.04
C PHE A 431 -42.21 -14.48 5.75
N LEU A 432 -42.67 -14.36 6.99
CA LEU A 432 -43.18 -15.49 7.77
C LEU A 432 -44.36 -16.15 7.05
N ARG A 433 -44.26 -17.46 6.81
CA ARG A 433 -45.35 -18.25 6.22
C ARG A 433 -45.71 -19.44 7.10
N THR A 434 -46.97 -19.46 7.52
CA THR A 434 -47.57 -20.56 8.29
C THR A 434 -48.41 -21.51 7.43
N GLN A 435 -48.78 -21.11 6.21
CA GLN A 435 -49.58 -21.92 5.27
C GLN A 435 -48.93 -21.96 3.88
N ASN A 436 -48.90 -23.14 3.25
CA ASN A 436 -48.27 -23.39 1.96
C ASN A 436 -49.33 -23.56 0.85
N HIS A 437 -50.02 -22.47 0.50
CA HIS A 437 -50.92 -22.45 -0.67
C HIS A 437 -50.12 -22.34 -1.97
N ILE A 438 -50.51 -23.10 -3.00
CA ILE A 438 -49.87 -23.13 -4.31
C ILE A 438 -50.70 -22.27 -5.26
N SER A 439 -50.31 -21.00 -5.39
CA SER A 439 -50.92 -20.02 -6.30
C SER A 439 -49.85 -19.20 -7.02
N VAL A 440 -50.20 -18.60 -8.15
CA VAL A 440 -49.34 -17.66 -8.88
C VAL A 440 -49.01 -16.43 -8.01
N THR A 441 -49.97 -15.96 -7.20
CA THR A 441 -49.77 -14.86 -6.25
C THR A 441 -48.75 -15.24 -5.18
N ASP A 442 -48.85 -16.44 -4.63
CA ASP A 442 -47.92 -16.97 -3.64
C ASP A 442 -46.51 -17.18 -4.20
N GLY A 443 -46.43 -17.67 -5.43
CA GLY A 443 -45.16 -17.77 -6.15
C GLY A 443 -44.51 -16.40 -6.33
N THR A 444 -45.28 -15.36 -6.61
CA THR A 444 -44.76 -13.99 -6.77
C THR A 444 -44.17 -13.42 -5.48
N ILE A 445 -44.79 -13.69 -4.33
CA ILE A 445 -44.25 -13.30 -3.02
C ILE A 445 -42.93 -14.03 -2.75
N LEU A 446 -42.86 -15.33 -3.07
CA LEU A 446 -41.63 -16.12 -2.90
C LEU A 446 -40.49 -15.63 -3.80
N VAL A 447 -40.74 -15.34 -5.08
CA VAL A 447 -39.73 -14.72 -5.97
C VAL A 447 -39.21 -13.42 -5.36
N SER A 448 -40.08 -12.62 -4.73
CA SER A 448 -39.71 -11.36 -4.09
C SER A 448 -38.81 -11.58 -2.86
N SER A 449 -39.09 -12.60 -2.05
CA SER A 449 -38.22 -12.98 -0.91
C SER A 449 -36.83 -13.48 -1.37
N LEU A 450 -36.78 -14.22 -2.49
CA LEU A 450 -35.53 -14.71 -3.07
C LEU A 450 -34.68 -13.55 -3.63
N PHE A 451 -35.33 -12.60 -4.32
CA PHE A 451 -34.66 -11.37 -4.76
C PHE A 451 -34.14 -10.55 -3.58
N TYR A 452 -34.94 -10.42 -2.51
CA TYR A 452 -34.52 -9.75 -1.29
C TYR A 452 -33.28 -10.42 -0.67
N SER A 453 -33.23 -11.75 -0.62
CA SER A 453 -32.03 -12.50 -0.19
C SER A 453 -30.80 -12.19 -1.05
N ILE A 454 -30.96 -12.12 -2.37
CA ILE A 454 -29.88 -11.72 -3.29
C ILE A 454 -29.40 -10.30 -2.97
N VAL A 455 -30.31 -9.35 -2.75
CA VAL A 455 -29.98 -7.96 -2.43
C VAL A 455 -29.21 -7.85 -1.12
N VAL A 456 -29.68 -8.50 -0.04
CA VAL A 456 -29.03 -8.44 1.27
C VAL A 456 -27.63 -9.03 1.23
N ILE A 457 -27.46 -10.21 0.61
CA ILE A 457 -26.14 -10.85 0.49
C ILE A 457 -25.18 -10.04 -0.39
N THR A 458 -25.67 -9.45 -1.48
CA THR A 458 -24.86 -8.58 -2.35
C THR A 458 -24.43 -7.32 -1.61
N PHE A 459 -25.36 -6.66 -0.92
CA PHE A 459 -25.10 -5.42 -0.17
C PHE A 459 -24.16 -5.65 1.01
N ASN A 460 -24.21 -6.81 1.66
CA ASN A 460 -23.29 -7.13 2.74
C ASN A 460 -21.81 -7.09 2.27
N GLY A 461 -21.54 -7.49 1.03
CA GLY A 461 -20.22 -7.37 0.40
C GLY A 461 -19.70 -5.93 0.25
N PHE A 462 -20.57 -4.91 0.32
CA PHE A 462 -20.20 -3.49 0.18
C PHE A 462 -19.16 -3.05 1.21
N ALA A 463 -19.15 -3.66 2.39
CA ALA A 463 -18.20 -3.32 3.46
C ALA A 463 -16.73 -3.53 3.05
N GLU A 464 -16.46 -4.42 2.10
CA GLU A 464 -15.10 -4.64 1.56
C GLU A 464 -14.53 -3.42 0.85
N LEU A 465 -15.38 -2.55 0.30
CA LEU A 465 -14.97 -1.34 -0.39
C LEU A 465 -14.20 -0.41 0.57
N ALA A 466 -14.81 -0.10 1.71
CA ALA A 466 -14.21 0.77 2.72
C ALA A 466 -12.96 0.14 3.35
N MET A 467 -13.01 -1.16 3.67
CA MET A 467 -11.88 -1.89 4.24
C MET A 467 -10.66 -1.92 3.31
N THR A 468 -10.88 -2.02 1.99
CA THR A 468 -9.81 -2.02 0.99
C THR A 468 -9.16 -0.64 0.86
N ILE A 469 -9.97 0.43 0.78
CA ILE A 469 -9.46 1.81 0.60
C ILE A 469 -8.52 2.21 1.73
N ASN A 470 -8.87 1.89 2.97
CA ASN A 470 -8.03 2.22 4.13
C ASN A 470 -6.66 1.53 4.11
N ARG A 471 -6.51 0.42 3.37
CA ARG A 471 -5.24 -0.31 3.23
C ARG A 471 -4.39 0.13 2.05
N LEU A 472 -4.98 0.78 1.04
CA LEU A 472 -4.28 1.18 -0.19
C LEU A 472 -3.05 2.09 0.05
N PRO A 473 -3.08 3.12 0.94
CA PRO A 473 -1.91 3.97 1.15
C PRO A 473 -0.68 3.20 1.66
N ILE A 474 -0.91 2.25 2.58
CA ILE A 474 0.15 1.40 3.13
C ILE A 474 0.65 0.42 2.05
N PHE A 475 -0.27 -0.14 1.26
CA PHE A 475 0.09 -0.99 0.13
C PHE A 475 1.04 -0.28 -0.85
N TYR A 476 0.72 0.95 -1.29
CA TYR A 476 1.57 1.68 -2.24
C TYR A 476 2.93 2.09 -1.64
N LYS A 477 3.00 2.36 -0.32
CA LYS A 477 4.30 2.54 0.37
C LYS A 477 5.15 1.28 0.26
N GLN A 478 4.55 0.10 0.47
CA GLN A 478 5.26 -1.18 0.60
C GLN A 478 5.55 -1.87 -0.74
N GLN A 479 4.73 -1.66 -1.78
CA GLN A 479 4.76 -2.39 -3.05
C GLN A 479 6.14 -2.37 -3.76
N ASN A 480 6.80 -1.22 -3.80
CA ASN A 480 8.07 -1.06 -4.51
C ASN A 480 9.28 -1.65 -3.76
N LEU A 481 9.13 -1.95 -2.46
CA LEU A 481 10.24 -2.39 -1.61
C LEU A 481 10.05 -3.83 -1.10
N LEU A 482 8.82 -4.22 -0.78
CA LEU A 482 8.52 -5.46 -0.05
C LEU A 482 7.92 -6.55 -0.93
N TYR A 483 6.86 -6.27 -1.68
CA TYR A 483 6.11 -7.32 -2.37
C TYR A 483 5.32 -6.83 -3.59
N PRO A 484 5.09 -7.69 -4.61
CA PRO A 484 4.26 -7.36 -5.78
C PRO A 484 2.75 -7.32 -5.46
N SER A 485 1.96 -6.70 -6.34
CA SER A 485 0.51 -6.51 -6.15
C SER A 485 -0.27 -7.81 -5.91
N TRP A 486 0.09 -8.89 -6.62
CA TRP A 486 -0.59 -10.18 -6.49
C TRP A 486 -0.42 -10.77 -5.08
N ALA A 487 0.73 -10.57 -4.44
CA ALA A 487 1.03 -11.06 -3.10
C ALA A 487 0.20 -10.36 -2.02
N PHE A 488 -0.38 -9.19 -2.32
CA PHE A 488 -1.37 -8.54 -1.47
C PHE A 488 -2.80 -9.02 -1.78
N SER A 489 -3.17 -9.06 -3.07
CA SER A 489 -4.56 -9.35 -3.49
C SER A 489 -5.01 -10.79 -3.22
N VAL A 490 -4.16 -11.79 -3.46
CA VAL A 490 -4.54 -13.21 -3.39
C VAL A 490 -4.79 -13.65 -1.94
N PRO A 491 -3.91 -13.35 -0.95
CA PRO A 491 -4.21 -13.67 0.45
C PRO A 491 -5.51 -13.04 0.94
N VAL A 492 -5.78 -11.77 0.57
CA VAL A 492 -7.02 -11.10 0.94
C VAL A 492 -8.22 -11.85 0.37
N TRP A 493 -8.18 -12.30 -0.88
CA TRP A 493 -9.29 -13.06 -1.47
C TRP A 493 -9.52 -14.41 -0.76
N ILE A 494 -8.46 -15.19 -0.54
CA ILE A 494 -8.55 -16.51 0.12
C ILE A 494 -9.10 -16.37 1.55
N MET A 495 -8.58 -15.39 2.30
CA MET A 495 -8.97 -15.19 3.70
C MET A 495 -10.43 -14.72 3.88
N ARG A 496 -11.06 -14.18 2.83
CA ARG A 496 -12.47 -13.78 2.86
C ARG A 496 -13.44 -14.94 2.60
N MET A 497 -12.99 -16.03 1.98
CA MET A 497 -13.86 -17.16 1.65
C MET A 497 -14.49 -17.83 2.89
N PRO A 498 -13.75 -18.15 3.98
CA PRO A 498 -14.36 -18.74 5.18
C PRO A 498 -15.39 -17.81 5.83
N PHE A 499 -15.15 -16.50 5.76
CA PHE A 499 -16.06 -15.50 6.33
C PHE A 499 -17.36 -15.40 5.54
N SER A 500 -17.24 -15.39 4.21
CA SER A 500 -18.38 -15.44 3.30
C SER A 500 -19.22 -16.70 3.50
N LEU A 501 -18.56 -17.84 3.70
CA LEU A 501 -19.22 -19.11 3.99
C LEU A 501 -20.06 -19.04 5.27
N LEU A 502 -19.50 -18.48 6.35
CA LEU A 502 -20.18 -18.30 7.63
C LEU A 502 -21.39 -17.37 7.52
N GLU A 503 -21.24 -16.19 6.92
CA GLU A 503 -22.33 -15.22 6.80
C GLU A 503 -23.47 -15.74 5.92
N THR A 504 -23.15 -16.40 4.81
CA THR A 504 -24.16 -17.07 3.98
C THR A 504 -24.83 -18.22 4.73
N ALA A 505 -24.09 -18.97 5.53
CA ALA A 505 -24.67 -20.07 6.32
C ALA A 505 -25.70 -19.52 7.30
N ILE A 506 -25.34 -18.51 8.09
CA ILE A 506 -26.25 -17.87 9.05
C ILE A 506 -27.53 -17.40 8.33
N TRP A 507 -27.39 -16.72 7.19
CA TRP A 507 -28.54 -16.27 6.41
C TRP A 507 -29.45 -17.44 5.99
N VAL A 508 -28.89 -18.46 5.34
CA VAL A 508 -29.69 -19.55 4.75
C VAL A 508 -30.29 -20.45 5.83
N PHE A 509 -29.53 -20.84 6.85
CA PHE A 509 -30.04 -21.72 7.91
C PHE A 509 -31.20 -21.09 8.68
N LEU A 510 -31.18 -19.77 8.91
CA LEU A 510 -32.26 -19.08 9.59
C LEU A 510 -33.47 -18.86 8.68
N THR A 511 -33.24 -18.33 7.47
CA THR A 511 -34.35 -17.87 6.63
C THR A 511 -35.05 -18.99 5.85
N TYR A 512 -34.36 -20.07 5.51
CA TYR A 512 -34.86 -21.02 4.50
C TYR A 512 -36.18 -21.69 4.88
N TRP A 513 -36.24 -22.23 6.09
CA TRP A 513 -37.39 -22.98 6.58
C TRP A 513 -38.52 -22.06 7.05
N VAL A 514 -38.18 -20.89 7.60
CA VAL A 514 -39.16 -19.92 8.13
C VAL A 514 -39.92 -19.21 7.01
N ILE A 515 -39.26 -18.93 5.89
CA ILE A 515 -39.90 -18.37 4.69
C ILE A 515 -40.71 -19.44 3.93
N GLY A 516 -40.38 -20.72 4.11
CA GLY A 516 -41.09 -21.84 3.47
C GLY A 516 -40.62 -22.16 2.05
N TYR A 517 -39.31 -22.13 1.79
CA TYR A 517 -38.74 -22.62 0.53
C TYR A 517 -38.93 -24.14 0.36
N ALA A 518 -38.60 -24.67 -0.81
CA ALA A 518 -38.79 -26.08 -1.12
C ALA A 518 -38.08 -26.98 -0.07
N PRO A 519 -38.75 -27.98 0.54
CA PRO A 519 -38.18 -28.72 1.68
C PRO A 519 -37.06 -29.72 1.30
N GLU A 520 -36.68 -29.80 0.03
CA GLU A 520 -35.67 -30.74 -0.45
C GLU A 520 -34.27 -30.30 -0.01
N VAL A 521 -33.57 -31.19 0.71
CA VAL A 521 -32.20 -30.96 1.19
C VAL A 521 -31.24 -30.58 0.06
N GLY A 522 -31.40 -31.18 -1.14
CA GLY A 522 -30.61 -30.82 -2.31
C GLY A 522 -30.79 -29.36 -2.75
N ARG A 523 -32.01 -28.81 -2.67
CA ARG A 523 -32.31 -27.42 -3.04
C ARG A 523 -31.83 -26.43 -2.00
N PHE A 524 -31.84 -26.83 -0.73
CA PHE A 524 -31.22 -26.09 0.36
C PHE A 524 -29.73 -25.86 0.09
N PHE A 525 -28.96 -26.92 -0.17
CA PHE A 525 -27.53 -26.79 -0.45
C PHE A 525 -27.23 -26.06 -1.76
N ARG A 526 -28.10 -26.18 -2.76
CA ARG A 526 -28.03 -25.39 -4.00
C ARG A 526 -28.20 -23.89 -3.76
N GLN A 527 -29.18 -23.49 -2.94
CA GLN A 527 -29.39 -22.09 -2.57
C GLN A 527 -28.23 -21.56 -1.71
N PHE A 528 -27.71 -22.37 -0.78
CA PHE A 528 -26.52 -22.03 -0.02
C PHE A 528 -25.29 -21.79 -0.92
N LEU A 529 -24.99 -22.72 -1.83
CA LEU A 529 -23.89 -22.59 -2.78
C LEU A 529 -24.04 -21.35 -3.68
N LEU A 530 -25.26 -21.07 -4.14
CA LEU A 530 -25.55 -19.91 -4.97
C LEU A 530 -25.34 -18.59 -4.23
N LEU A 531 -25.86 -18.47 -2.99
CA LEU A 531 -25.67 -17.26 -2.21
C LEU A 531 -24.21 -17.08 -1.75
N PHE A 532 -23.49 -18.17 -1.53
CA PHE A 532 -22.05 -18.12 -1.20
C PHE A 532 -21.22 -17.62 -2.38
N THR A 533 -21.47 -18.15 -3.58
CA THR A 533 -20.79 -17.69 -4.81
C THR A 533 -21.15 -16.26 -5.17
N LEU A 534 -22.43 -15.88 -5.00
CA LEU A 534 -22.90 -14.49 -5.12
C LEU A 534 -22.16 -13.55 -4.16
N HIS A 535 -22.02 -13.94 -2.89
CA HIS A 535 -21.36 -13.12 -1.90
C HIS A 535 -19.86 -12.93 -2.22
N ASN A 536 -19.18 -13.98 -2.65
CA ASN A 536 -17.79 -13.91 -3.11
C ASN A 536 -17.63 -12.97 -4.32
N MET A 537 -18.54 -13.07 -5.30
CA MET A 537 -18.59 -12.18 -6.44
C MET A 537 -18.77 -10.72 -5.99
N ALA A 538 -19.74 -10.44 -5.12
CA ALA A 538 -20.02 -9.10 -4.62
C ALA A 538 -18.80 -8.49 -3.93
N MET A 539 -18.20 -9.21 -2.97
CA MET A 539 -16.98 -8.77 -2.29
C MET A 539 -15.85 -8.46 -3.27
N SER A 540 -15.61 -9.33 -4.27
CA SER A 540 -14.57 -9.10 -5.27
C SER A 540 -14.84 -7.88 -6.15
N GLY A 541 -16.10 -7.65 -6.55
CA GLY A 541 -16.51 -6.46 -7.29
C GLY A 541 -16.30 -5.17 -6.49
N PHE A 542 -16.62 -5.17 -5.20
CA PHE A 542 -16.37 -4.02 -4.32
C PHE A 542 -14.89 -3.76 -4.05
N ARG A 543 -14.05 -4.80 -3.94
CA ARG A 543 -12.59 -4.63 -3.88
C ARG A 543 -12.04 -4.03 -5.18
N PHE A 544 -12.53 -4.50 -6.32
CA PHE A 544 -12.17 -3.93 -7.62
C PHE A 544 -12.57 -2.44 -7.69
N MET A 545 -13.81 -2.09 -7.36
CA MET A 545 -14.27 -0.70 -7.30
C MET A 545 -13.46 0.16 -6.33
N ALA A 546 -13.04 -0.38 -5.18
CA ALA A 546 -12.16 0.32 -4.25
C ALA A 546 -10.79 0.66 -4.87
N SER A 547 -10.20 -0.26 -5.65
CA SER A 547 -8.93 -0.01 -6.36
C SER A 547 -9.05 1.07 -7.43
N LEU A 548 -10.22 1.18 -8.06
CA LEU A 548 -10.54 2.26 -8.98
C LEU A 548 -10.72 3.57 -8.20
N GLY A 549 -11.61 3.62 -7.20
CA GLY A 549 -11.97 4.86 -6.52
C GLY A 549 -10.83 5.52 -5.74
N ARG A 550 -9.88 4.74 -5.15
CA ARG A 550 -8.71 5.15 -4.33
C ARG A 550 -8.96 6.03 -3.10
N THR A 551 -10.08 6.72 -3.07
CA THR A 551 -10.55 7.58 -1.99
C THR A 551 -11.95 7.13 -1.59
N MET A 552 -12.26 7.30 -0.30
CA MET A 552 -13.54 6.86 0.25
C MET A 552 -14.73 7.51 -0.47
N LEU A 553 -14.63 8.82 -0.74
CA LEU A 553 -15.69 9.59 -1.39
C LEU A 553 -15.99 9.05 -2.80
N VAL A 554 -14.97 8.96 -3.65
CA VAL A 554 -15.14 8.52 -5.04
C VAL A 554 -15.65 7.08 -5.10
N ALA A 555 -15.06 6.20 -4.31
CA ALA A 555 -15.45 4.79 -4.30
C ALA A 555 -16.87 4.58 -3.77
N ASN A 556 -17.31 5.30 -2.72
CA ASN A 556 -18.68 5.18 -2.21
C ASN A 556 -19.71 5.65 -3.24
N THR A 557 -19.45 6.76 -3.92
CA THR A 557 -20.34 7.28 -4.98
C THR A 557 -20.47 6.27 -6.12
N PHE A 558 -19.35 5.75 -6.63
CA PHE A 558 -19.37 4.74 -7.69
C PHE A 558 -19.96 3.41 -7.25
N GLY A 559 -19.61 2.94 -6.05
CA GLY A 559 -20.12 1.69 -5.50
C GLY A 559 -21.63 1.73 -5.34
N SER A 560 -22.18 2.85 -4.85
CA SER A 560 -23.62 3.03 -4.69
C SER A 560 -24.34 3.14 -6.05
N PHE A 561 -23.76 3.88 -7.00
CA PHE A 561 -24.30 3.98 -8.35
C PHE A 561 -24.28 2.63 -9.09
N SER A 562 -23.16 1.90 -9.00
CA SER A 562 -23.02 0.56 -9.59
C SER A 562 -24.02 -0.42 -8.99
N LEU A 563 -24.31 -0.33 -7.69
CA LEU A 563 -25.33 -1.15 -7.03
C LEU A 563 -26.72 -0.92 -7.63
N VAL A 564 -27.12 0.34 -7.78
CA VAL A 564 -28.42 0.70 -8.37
C VAL A 564 -28.54 0.14 -9.80
N LEU A 565 -27.48 0.29 -10.61
CA LEU A 565 -27.46 -0.22 -11.97
C LEU A 565 -27.58 -1.75 -12.01
N VAL A 566 -26.79 -2.44 -11.18
CA VAL A 566 -26.77 -3.91 -11.12
C VAL A 566 -28.09 -4.48 -10.58
N PHE A 567 -28.73 -3.83 -9.60
CA PHE A 567 -30.06 -4.22 -9.10
C PHE A 567 -31.17 -4.01 -10.12
N THR A 568 -31.15 -2.88 -10.82
CA THR A 568 -32.14 -2.55 -11.86
C THR A 568 -32.09 -3.54 -13.01
N LEU A 569 -30.87 -3.91 -13.43
CA LEU A 569 -30.62 -4.85 -14.53
C LEU A 569 -30.64 -6.33 -14.12
N GLY A 570 -30.91 -6.64 -12.84
CA GLY A 570 -30.93 -8.00 -12.32
C GLY A 570 -32.13 -8.85 -12.76
N GLY A 571 -33.06 -8.30 -13.55
CA GLY A 571 -34.21 -9.02 -14.10
C GLY A 571 -35.45 -9.06 -13.20
N PHE A 572 -35.35 -8.59 -11.95
CA PHE A 572 -36.50 -8.52 -11.04
C PHE A 572 -37.23 -7.16 -11.10
N VAL A 573 -36.48 -6.05 -11.07
CA VAL A 573 -37.04 -4.68 -11.15
C VAL A 573 -37.52 -4.39 -12.56
N ILE A 574 -36.65 -4.58 -13.55
CA ILE A 574 -37.01 -4.53 -14.96
C ILE A 574 -36.99 -5.96 -15.51
N SER A 575 -38.14 -6.45 -15.96
CA SER A 575 -38.24 -7.74 -16.63
C SER A 575 -37.47 -7.71 -17.94
N ARG A 576 -36.78 -8.81 -18.26
CA ARG A 576 -36.00 -8.97 -19.50
C ARG A 576 -36.81 -8.60 -20.75
N ASN A 577 -38.07 -9.00 -20.80
CA ASN A 577 -38.94 -8.80 -21.97
C ASN A 577 -39.35 -7.33 -22.15
N SER A 578 -39.19 -6.50 -21.12
CA SER A 578 -39.47 -5.07 -21.15
C SER A 578 -38.25 -4.23 -21.56
N ILE A 579 -37.06 -4.83 -21.63
CA ILE A 579 -35.83 -4.14 -22.02
C ILE A 579 -35.79 -4.04 -23.54
N HIS A 580 -35.59 -2.82 -24.05
CA HIS A 580 -35.49 -2.57 -25.47
C HIS A 580 -34.32 -3.37 -26.10
N PRO A 581 -34.46 -3.97 -27.30
CA PRO A 581 -33.45 -4.85 -27.89
C PRO A 581 -32.01 -4.30 -27.95
N TRP A 582 -31.81 -3.01 -28.25
CA TRP A 582 -30.46 -2.39 -28.28
C TRP A 582 -29.80 -2.29 -26.91
N TRP A 583 -30.56 -2.34 -25.81
CA TRP A 583 -30.04 -2.21 -24.43
C TRP A 583 -29.97 -3.57 -23.69
N ILE A 584 -30.36 -4.66 -24.35
CA ILE A 584 -30.42 -6.00 -23.72
C ILE A 584 -29.06 -6.50 -23.23
N TRP A 585 -27.96 -6.04 -23.83
CA TRP A 585 -26.60 -6.40 -23.38
C TRP A 585 -26.33 -5.99 -21.93
N ALA A 586 -26.99 -4.93 -21.44
CA ALA A 586 -26.85 -4.47 -20.05
C ALA A 586 -27.39 -5.53 -19.06
N TYR A 587 -28.50 -6.19 -19.41
CA TYR A 587 -29.03 -7.33 -18.66
C TYR A 587 -28.04 -8.50 -18.61
N TRP A 588 -27.41 -8.84 -19.74
CA TRP A 588 -26.43 -9.92 -19.85
C TRP A 588 -25.12 -9.63 -19.11
N SER A 589 -24.78 -8.35 -18.94
CA SER A 589 -23.59 -7.91 -18.18
C SER A 589 -23.78 -7.96 -16.66
N SER A 590 -25.04 -7.97 -16.18
CA SER A 590 -25.32 -7.92 -14.74
C SER A 590 -25.12 -9.29 -14.08
N PRO A 591 -24.26 -9.42 -13.07
CA PRO A 591 -24.08 -10.68 -12.35
C PRO A 591 -25.36 -11.09 -11.59
N LEU A 592 -26.21 -10.14 -11.21
CA LEU A 592 -27.45 -10.44 -10.47
C LEU A 592 -28.52 -11.09 -11.32
N MET A 593 -28.48 -10.90 -12.64
CA MET A 593 -29.38 -11.60 -13.55
C MET A 593 -29.17 -13.12 -13.46
N TYR A 594 -27.92 -13.56 -13.44
CA TYR A 594 -27.55 -14.96 -13.29
C TYR A 594 -27.96 -15.52 -11.92
N ALA A 595 -27.78 -14.73 -10.85
CA ALA A 595 -28.22 -15.12 -9.51
C ALA A 595 -29.75 -15.24 -9.42
N GLN A 596 -30.49 -14.28 -9.98
CA GLN A 596 -31.95 -14.25 -9.97
C GLN A 596 -32.54 -15.44 -10.74
N ASN A 597 -32.01 -15.72 -11.93
CA ASN A 597 -32.46 -16.89 -12.71
C ASN A 597 -32.14 -18.19 -11.96
N ALA A 598 -30.92 -18.35 -11.44
CA ALA A 598 -30.51 -19.58 -10.75
C ALA A 598 -31.31 -19.83 -9.46
N ILE A 599 -31.56 -18.81 -8.64
CA ILE A 599 -32.28 -18.98 -7.37
C ILE A 599 -33.76 -19.30 -7.62
N ALA A 600 -34.37 -18.63 -8.60
CA ALA A 600 -35.76 -18.84 -8.95
C ALA A 600 -35.97 -20.22 -9.60
N VAL A 601 -35.10 -20.64 -10.51
CA VAL A 601 -35.14 -21.98 -11.10
C VAL A 601 -34.95 -23.06 -10.03
N ASN A 602 -34.04 -22.86 -9.06
CA ASN A 602 -33.85 -23.80 -7.96
C ASN A 602 -35.10 -23.95 -7.08
N GLU A 603 -35.96 -22.93 -6.99
CA GLU A 603 -37.20 -23.00 -6.20
C GLU A 603 -38.37 -23.55 -7.05
N PHE A 604 -38.67 -22.90 -8.18
CA PHE A 604 -39.88 -23.15 -8.96
C PHE A 604 -39.86 -24.40 -9.85
N THR A 605 -38.71 -25.08 -9.96
CA THR A 605 -38.65 -26.42 -10.57
C THR A 605 -38.89 -27.57 -9.57
N ALA A 606 -39.19 -27.25 -8.31
CA ALA A 606 -39.52 -28.25 -7.30
C ALA A 606 -40.82 -28.99 -7.63
N PRO A 607 -40.96 -30.27 -7.24
CA PRO A 607 -42.17 -31.05 -7.46
C PRO A 607 -43.44 -30.35 -6.99
N ARG A 608 -43.37 -29.57 -5.89
CA ARG A 608 -44.51 -28.78 -5.37
C ARG A 608 -45.09 -27.77 -6.37
N TRP A 609 -44.28 -27.28 -7.32
CA TRP A 609 -44.70 -26.29 -8.31
C TRP A 609 -45.16 -26.90 -9.64
N ARG A 610 -45.13 -28.23 -9.78
CA ARG A 610 -45.55 -28.96 -10.99
C ARG A 610 -47.07 -29.11 -11.14
N VAL A 611 -47.84 -28.47 -10.26
CA VAL A 611 -49.30 -28.42 -10.36
C VAL A 611 -49.69 -27.63 -11.61
N LEU A 612 -50.63 -28.16 -12.41
CA LEU A 612 -51.14 -27.47 -13.60
C LEU A 612 -52.02 -26.30 -13.18
N ALA A 613 -51.84 -25.14 -13.82
CA ALA A 613 -52.71 -24.00 -13.56
C ALA A 613 -54.11 -24.24 -14.16
N PRO A 614 -55.17 -23.66 -13.56
CA PRO A 614 -56.51 -23.72 -14.15
C PRO A 614 -56.48 -23.17 -15.58
N ASN A 615 -56.95 -23.94 -16.56
CA ASN A 615 -57.01 -23.59 -17.98
C ASN A 615 -55.66 -23.47 -18.72
N SER A 616 -54.57 -24.07 -18.21
CA SER A 616 -53.28 -24.10 -18.90
C SER A 616 -52.65 -25.50 -18.86
N THR A 617 -51.90 -25.85 -19.92
CA THR A 617 -51.07 -27.07 -19.97
C THR A 617 -49.72 -26.88 -19.27
N GLU A 618 -49.43 -25.66 -18.79
CA GLU A 618 -48.17 -25.34 -18.10
C GLU A 618 -48.32 -25.41 -16.58
N SER A 619 -47.22 -25.78 -15.91
CA SER A 619 -47.17 -25.78 -14.45
C SER A 619 -47.21 -24.36 -13.88
N VAL A 620 -47.78 -24.21 -12.68
CA VAL A 620 -47.81 -22.93 -11.95
C VAL A 620 -46.40 -22.35 -11.80
N GLY A 621 -45.38 -23.18 -11.53
CA GLY A 621 -43.99 -22.74 -11.45
C GLY A 621 -43.47 -22.15 -12.77
N THR A 622 -43.72 -22.81 -13.90
CA THR A 622 -43.32 -22.33 -15.23
C THR A 622 -43.98 -20.99 -15.56
N ILE A 623 -45.26 -20.83 -15.22
CA ILE A 623 -46.02 -19.60 -15.44
C ILE A 623 -45.42 -18.44 -14.62
N VAL A 624 -45.11 -18.68 -13.34
CA VAL A 624 -44.47 -17.68 -12.46
C VAL A 624 -43.11 -17.24 -13.02
N LEU A 625 -42.29 -18.18 -13.51
CA LEU A 625 -40.98 -17.87 -14.10
C LEU A 625 -41.12 -17.04 -15.39
N LYS A 626 -41.98 -17.48 -16.32
CA LYS A 626 -42.20 -16.79 -17.60
C LYS A 626 -42.79 -15.38 -17.40
N ALA A 627 -43.72 -15.22 -16.46
CA ALA A 627 -44.31 -13.92 -16.13
C ALA A 627 -43.26 -12.88 -15.70
N ARG A 628 -42.15 -13.32 -15.10
CA ARG A 628 -41.03 -12.47 -14.68
C ARG A 628 -39.88 -12.42 -15.69
N GLY A 629 -40.03 -13.03 -16.87
CA GLY A 629 -38.97 -13.10 -17.89
C GLY A 629 -37.78 -13.98 -17.47
N ILE A 630 -37.98 -14.89 -16.52
CA ILE A 630 -36.98 -15.83 -16.01
C ILE A 630 -37.00 -17.09 -16.87
N PHE A 631 -35.82 -17.66 -17.15
CA PHE A 631 -35.71 -18.88 -17.94
C PHE A 631 -36.19 -20.10 -17.15
N PRO A 632 -37.13 -20.91 -17.67
CA PRO A 632 -37.67 -22.05 -16.92
C PRO A 632 -36.80 -23.33 -16.96
N ASP A 633 -35.72 -23.34 -17.75
CA ASP A 633 -34.85 -24.52 -17.89
C ASP A 633 -33.98 -24.74 -16.64
N PRO A 634 -34.01 -25.94 -16.02
CA PRO A 634 -33.19 -26.30 -14.86
C PRO A 634 -31.68 -26.04 -15.02
N SER A 635 -31.15 -26.08 -16.25
CA SER A 635 -29.73 -25.88 -16.55
C SER A 635 -29.23 -24.49 -16.14
N TRP A 636 -30.13 -23.50 -16.08
CA TRP A 636 -29.81 -22.13 -15.67
C TRP A 636 -29.29 -22.00 -14.25
N PHE A 637 -29.55 -22.99 -13.38
CA PHE A 637 -28.91 -23.04 -12.07
C PHE A 637 -27.38 -23.12 -12.17
N TRP A 638 -26.87 -24.06 -12.97
CA TRP A 638 -25.43 -24.27 -13.13
C TRP A 638 -24.78 -23.18 -13.99
N ILE A 639 -25.50 -22.65 -14.98
CA ILE A 639 -25.06 -21.46 -15.73
C ILE A 639 -24.88 -20.28 -14.77
N GLY A 640 -25.81 -20.09 -13.83
CA GLY A 640 -25.72 -19.01 -12.85
C GLY A 640 -24.51 -19.16 -11.92
N ILE A 641 -24.26 -20.37 -11.41
CA ILE A 641 -23.07 -20.66 -10.61
C ILE A 641 -21.79 -20.39 -11.40
N GLY A 642 -21.69 -20.91 -12.62
CA GLY A 642 -20.53 -20.73 -13.49
C GLY A 642 -20.26 -19.25 -13.79
N ALA A 643 -21.31 -18.48 -14.10
CA ALA A 643 -21.21 -17.05 -14.34
C ALA A 643 -20.74 -16.29 -13.10
N LEU A 644 -21.32 -16.55 -11.92
CA LEU A 644 -20.92 -15.88 -10.67
C LEU A 644 -19.47 -16.17 -10.28
N VAL A 645 -19.01 -17.41 -10.44
CA VAL A 645 -17.60 -17.77 -10.24
C VAL A 645 -16.70 -17.07 -11.27
N GLY A 646 -17.13 -17.02 -12.54
CA GLY A 646 -16.43 -16.29 -13.60
C GLY A 646 -16.27 -14.81 -13.27
N PHE A 647 -17.33 -14.14 -12.83
CA PHE A 647 -17.29 -12.74 -12.37
C PHE A 647 -16.39 -12.57 -11.14
N ALA A 648 -16.44 -13.48 -10.18
CA ALA A 648 -15.57 -13.40 -9.01
C ALA A 648 -14.07 -13.48 -9.39
N ILE A 649 -13.71 -14.39 -10.30
CA ILE A 649 -12.33 -14.50 -10.82
C ILE A 649 -11.95 -13.25 -11.61
N PHE A 650 -12.84 -12.81 -12.52
CA PHE A 650 -12.66 -11.60 -13.31
C PHE A 650 -12.35 -10.39 -12.43
N PHE A 651 -13.18 -10.09 -11.43
CA PHE A 651 -12.97 -8.93 -10.56
C PHE A 651 -11.69 -9.04 -9.73
N ASN A 652 -11.27 -10.24 -9.28
CA ASN A 652 -10.00 -10.40 -8.56
C ASN A 652 -8.78 -10.22 -9.47
N ILE A 653 -8.82 -10.70 -10.72
CA ILE A 653 -7.76 -10.46 -11.71
C ILE A 653 -7.67 -8.97 -12.02
N PHE A 654 -8.80 -8.32 -12.32
CA PHE A 654 -8.84 -6.90 -12.61
C PHE A 654 -8.46 -6.04 -11.41
N PHE A 655 -8.78 -6.45 -10.19
CA PHE A 655 -8.27 -5.83 -8.98
C PHE A 655 -6.73 -5.90 -8.90
N THR A 656 -6.14 -7.05 -9.20
CA THR A 656 -4.67 -7.22 -9.21
C THR A 656 -4.00 -6.39 -10.30
N ILE A 657 -4.60 -6.35 -11.50
CA ILE A 657 -4.14 -5.52 -12.62
C ILE A 657 -4.28 -4.05 -12.25
N ALA A 658 -5.40 -3.63 -11.66
CA ALA A 658 -5.61 -2.27 -11.21
C ALA A 658 -4.55 -1.85 -10.18
N LEU A 659 -4.20 -2.70 -9.22
CA LEU A 659 -3.12 -2.38 -8.26
C LEU A 659 -1.72 -2.29 -8.91
N THR A 660 -1.52 -2.93 -10.07
CA THR A 660 -0.22 -2.99 -10.76
C THR A 660 -0.05 -1.87 -11.78
N VAL A 661 -1.05 -1.69 -12.63
CA VAL A 661 -1.01 -0.79 -13.80
C VAL A 661 -1.54 0.59 -13.44
N LEU A 662 -2.61 0.63 -12.66
CA LEU A 662 -3.29 1.86 -12.35
C LEU A 662 -2.40 2.61 -11.36
N LYS A 663 -1.76 3.67 -11.83
CA LYS A 663 -1.16 4.71 -10.99
C LYS A 663 -2.14 5.89 -10.88
N ARG A 664 -1.93 6.76 -9.89
CA ARG A 664 -2.91 7.72 -9.32
C ARG A 664 -3.70 8.59 -10.33
N LYS A 665 -3.24 8.72 -11.58
CA LYS A 665 -3.80 9.61 -12.60
C LYS A 665 -4.92 9.00 -13.47
N ILE A 666 -4.92 7.70 -13.77
CA ILE A 666 -5.81 7.15 -14.83
C ILE A 666 -7.30 7.08 -14.42
N ILE A 667 -7.64 6.98 -13.13
CA ILE A 667 -9.07 6.87 -12.73
C ILE A 667 -9.76 8.23 -12.58
N LEU A 668 -9.01 9.28 -12.21
CA LEU A 668 -9.57 10.65 -12.14
C LEU A 668 -10.13 11.07 -13.50
N LEU A 669 -9.52 10.60 -14.60
CA LEU A 669 -9.99 10.76 -15.96
C LEU A 669 -11.36 10.11 -16.20
N TYR A 670 -11.52 8.84 -15.84
CA TYR A 670 -12.79 8.11 -16.06
C TYR A 670 -13.92 8.68 -15.20
N PHE A 671 -13.59 9.12 -13.97
CA PHE A 671 -14.53 9.74 -13.04
C PHE A 671 -15.10 11.05 -13.58
N GLN A 672 -14.25 11.88 -14.16
CA GLN A 672 -14.67 13.22 -14.55
C GLN A 672 -15.32 13.26 -15.93
N VAL A 673 -14.94 12.38 -16.86
CA VAL A 673 -15.68 12.20 -18.14
C VAL A 673 -17.11 11.74 -17.87
N ALA A 674 -17.31 10.80 -16.94
CA ALA A 674 -18.65 10.36 -16.54
C ALA A 674 -19.44 11.48 -15.84
N GLN A 675 -18.79 12.27 -14.98
CA GLN A 675 -19.45 13.38 -14.29
C GLN A 675 -19.81 14.54 -15.23
N LEU A 676 -18.93 14.85 -16.21
CA LEU A 676 -19.13 15.88 -17.22
C LEU A 676 -20.25 15.51 -18.19
N LEU A 677 -20.33 14.24 -18.60
CA LEU A 677 -21.43 13.68 -19.40
C LEU A 677 -22.77 13.80 -18.65
N VAL A 678 -22.79 13.48 -17.36
CA VAL A 678 -24.00 13.61 -16.52
C VAL A 678 -24.40 15.07 -16.34
N SER A 679 -23.46 16.00 -16.13
CA SER A 679 -23.77 17.43 -16.01
C SER A 679 -24.22 18.05 -17.34
N GLN A 680 -23.63 17.68 -18.48
CA GLN A 680 -24.09 18.13 -19.80
C GLN A 680 -25.48 17.56 -20.15
N LEU A 681 -25.78 16.32 -19.75
CA LEU A 681 -27.11 15.75 -19.89
C LEU A 681 -28.15 16.48 -19.01
N LEU A 682 -27.76 16.93 -17.82
CA LEU A 682 -28.64 17.70 -16.92
C LEU A 682 -28.84 19.16 -17.39
N GLU A 683 -27.83 19.78 -18.01
CA GLU A 683 -27.95 21.12 -18.60
C GLU A 683 -28.77 21.12 -19.89
N ASN A 684 -28.71 20.08 -20.72
CA ASN A 684 -29.58 19.96 -21.91
C ASN A 684 -31.06 19.64 -21.58
N HIS A 685 -31.38 19.35 -20.32
CA HIS A 685 -32.74 19.09 -19.84
C HIS A 685 -33.30 20.22 -18.95
N ARG A 686 -32.57 21.34 -18.79
CA ARG A 686 -33.11 22.62 -18.30
C ARG A 686 -33.24 23.58 -19.47
#